data_AF-A0A2K1QQQ6-F1
#
_entry.id   AF-A0A2K1QQQ6-F1
#
_cell.length_a   1.000
_cell.length_b   1.000
_cell.length_c   1.000
_cell.angle_alpha   90.00
_cell.angle_beta   90.00
_cell.angle_gamma   90.00
#
_symmetry.space_group_name_H-M   'P 1'
#
loop_
_entity.id
_entity.type
_entity.pdbx_description
1 polymer ?
#
loop_
_entity_poly.entity_id
_entity_poly.type
_entity_poly.pdbx_seq_one_letter_code
_entity_poly.pdbx_strand_id
1 'polypeptide(L)'
;MSTSPRRLLPLLLLLLTSWLALITAEDTRDPSDLPADDTWLTDAINVNELHYDLNSPLSDSVPRNFPDAKDDGDKAVASARILLSRIQAPKKGMVQLPKNKGFWGATIHYAKQVFTLLFLNGPPTSEPVTQTTPKLDRKVSGTLQNAVSLLEYAANKYQKLDAFYLLAEMNFHGNYTYPRNYTAAFNYYHALAGISGNSSAQHMLGFIYATGIGGAVEPDQARALLWHTFAAEQGDTRSQMTVAYRHHAGIGTPRNCDMAVKYYRQAAAKAVAYYKSGPPGGHVLVRNAYRLADEEGGVYGEGASVSSAGVNAKQGGPTSDAYADIADVLEYLDFQARKGDLRASFNLAKLYYDGARGMELDLPRAKEEFMRIARMYWLPSGKTVSEATAIVEKLAPRAAGYLGRMFLRGEGTKQSYEIAQIWLKRGVEYGDALSQYSLGVMYMQGLGVPRDAIRAASYLGAAADSDMAVAQTDLGVLFLDQGDIVTARSYFELAVRSGHVEAYYYLAELANQGLGRDRSCNVAAAFYKIAAEKAEIVSASFIEANEAYEAGDLPRATVAYMMAAEQGYENAQANVAWILDRSSPKWSIPNLVSRIVPRIGPATVDSSSVSSDAHLALIYYTRSARQQNLDSLLKAGDAHLSGQGTAPSPENAAACYTAAAESQRSAQAMWNLGWMHELGLGVEKDFHLAKRYYDLALETNKEAYLPVKLSLLVLRVRSWWNDVRGGSVRGIQDERKEKRTRGFWEWVGEFLDNERKMWEEEEAGEAGRDDWFGEVGLDGHGQDQGQGQGQLERERGQGGIGEGEFFRDPGTEGLVESAGILVLAGLLAGLIWWRQQRIRRGNERRDAEGREGLGLAQGQDRGQAGDAEVAQEQRQIFPAPDDPDFAPWAAPGGVGH
;
A
#
# COMPACT_ATOMS: atom_id res chain seq x y z
N MET A 1 -33.48 11.51 57.63
CA MET A 1 -32.38 12.36 57.13
C MET A 1 -31.59 11.55 56.10
N SER A 2 -31.65 11.96 54.84
CA SER A 2 -30.99 11.32 53.69
C SER A 2 -29.57 11.84 53.50
N THR A 3 -28.61 10.96 53.22
CA THR A 3 -27.35 11.35 52.57
C THR A 3 -26.98 10.34 51.49
N SER A 4 -26.86 10.84 50.26
CA SER A 4 -26.74 10.15 48.97
C SER A 4 -25.34 9.56 48.68
N PRO A 5 -25.22 8.55 47.79
CA PRO A 5 -23.96 7.89 47.42
C PRO A 5 -23.09 8.65 46.39
N ARG A 6 -23.35 9.94 46.12
CA ARG A 6 -22.63 10.73 45.10
C ARG A 6 -21.32 11.39 45.55
N ARG A 7 -20.93 11.25 46.83
CA ARG A 7 -19.71 11.91 47.37
C ARG A 7 -18.50 11.00 47.61
N LEU A 8 -18.65 9.68 47.43
CA LEU A 8 -17.56 8.72 47.69
C LEU A 8 -16.76 8.35 46.43
N LEU A 9 -17.30 8.57 45.23
CA LEU A 9 -16.64 8.26 43.96
C LEU A 9 -15.30 9.02 43.73
N PRO A 10 -15.19 10.35 44.02
CA PRO A 10 -13.91 11.05 43.84
C PRO A 10 -12.86 10.65 44.89
N LEU A 11 -13.29 10.22 46.08
CA LEU A 11 -12.42 9.73 47.15
C LEU A 11 -11.89 8.32 46.86
N LEU A 12 -12.72 7.47 46.24
CA LEU A 12 -12.32 6.15 45.75
C LEU A 12 -11.35 6.25 44.56
N LEU A 13 -11.55 7.20 43.64
CA LEU A 13 -10.63 7.48 42.54
C LEU A 13 -9.28 8.02 43.05
N LEU A 14 -9.29 8.92 44.02
CA LEU A 14 -8.05 9.42 44.66
C LEU A 14 -7.30 8.31 45.40
N LEU A 15 -8.01 7.46 46.14
CA LEU A 15 -7.41 6.30 46.82
C LEU A 15 -6.83 5.30 45.82
N LEU A 16 -7.52 5.03 44.70
CA LEU A 16 -7.01 4.17 43.62
C LEU A 16 -5.73 4.75 42.99
N THR A 17 -5.67 6.06 42.76
CA THR A 17 -4.47 6.74 42.22
C THR A 17 -3.30 6.75 43.21
N SER A 18 -3.56 6.89 44.51
CA SER A 18 -2.50 6.80 45.54
C SER A 18 -2.01 5.37 45.76
N TRP A 19 -2.87 4.37 45.56
CA TRP A 19 -2.51 2.96 45.70
C TRP A 19 -1.70 2.47 44.48
N LEU A 20 -2.00 2.99 43.27
CA LEU A 20 -1.20 2.77 42.06
C LEU A 20 0.19 3.41 42.13
N ALA A 21 0.35 4.56 42.78
CA ALA A 21 1.65 5.22 42.97
C ALA A 21 2.58 4.48 43.97
N LEU A 22 2.02 3.70 44.90
CA LEU A 22 2.81 2.91 45.86
C LEU A 22 3.31 1.57 45.30
N ILE A 23 2.64 1.01 44.29
CA ILE A 23 3.05 -0.27 43.66
C ILE A 23 4.18 -0.07 42.64
N THR A 24 4.39 1.16 42.15
CA THR A 24 5.48 1.51 41.23
C THR A 24 6.78 1.91 41.91
N ALA A 25 6.87 1.80 43.24
CA ALA A 25 8.02 2.21 44.04
C ALA A 25 8.69 1.00 44.71
N GLU A 26 9.13 0.01 43.93
CA GLU A 26 10.02 -1.04 44.41
C GLU A 26 10.78 -1.64 43.22
N ASP A 27 11.94 -1.06 42.90
CA ASP A 27 13.22 -1.76 42.66
C ASP A 27 14.27 -0.72 42.22
N THR A 28 14.71 0.15 43.13
CA THR A 28 15.92 0.97 42.92
C THR A 28 17.09 0.20 43.49
N ARG A 29 17.81 -0.54 42.64
CA ARG A 29 19.14 -1.05 43.00
C ARG A 29 20.12 0.12 43.03
N ASP A 30 20.82 0.24 44.15
CA ASP A 30 21.89 1.21 44.38
C ASP A 30 23.02 1.04 43.34
N PRO A 31 23.49 2.12 42.70
CA PRO A 31 24.58 2.06 41.72
C PRO A 31 25.99 2.02 42.35
N SER A 32 26.14 1.63 43.62
CA SER A 32 27.44 1.58 44.32
C SER A 32 28.14 0.23 44.33
N ASP A 33 27.59 -0.82 43.69
CA ASP A 33 28.18 -2.17 43.66
C ASP A 33 28.74 -2.57 42.28
N LEU A 34 29.62 -1.74 41.71
CA LEU A 34 30.50 -2.15 40.62
C LEU A 34 31.97 -1.84 41.00
N PRO A 35 32.89 -2.81 40.88
CA PRO A 35 34.29 -2.59 41.20
C PRO A 35 34.88 -1.57 40.22
N ALA A 36 35.52 -0.54 40.79
CA ALA A 36 36.29 0.45 40.07
C ALA A 36 37.56 -0.19 39.49
N ASP A 37 37.65 -0.22 38.16
CA ASP A 37 38.93 -0.27 37.44
C ASP A 37 38.84 0.70 36.25
N ASP A 38 39.19 1.96 36.54
CA ASP A 38 39.42 3.02 35.58
C ASP A 38 40.78 2.79 34.90
N THR A 39 40.80 2.23 33.69
CA THR A 39 41.89 2.48 32.71
C THR A 39 41.49 1.99 31.32
N TRP A 40 40.87 2.84 30.50
CA TRP A 40 41.03 2.82 29.04
C TRP A 40 40.26 3.98 28.38
N LEU A 41 40.85 5.18 28.41
CA LEU A 41 40.33 6.30 27.62
C LEU A 41 41.49 7.13 27.09
N THR A 42 42.30 6.52 26.24
CA THR A 42 43.09 7.17 25.18
C THR A 42 43.58 6.07 24.25
N ASP A 43 42.97 5.93 23.08
CA ASP A 43 43.68 5.64 21.83
C ASP A 43 42.73 5.84 20.64
N ALA A 44 42.99 6.89 19.88
CA ALA A 44 42.40 7.09 18.57
C ALA A 44 43.01 6.05 17.62
N ILE A 45 42.21 5.06 17.21
CA ILE A 45 42.68 3.98 16.34
C ILE A 45 42.75 4.48 14.90
N ASN A 46 43.98 4.50 14.38
CA ASN A 46 44.33 4.76 13.00
C ASN A 46 43.85 3.59 12.11
N VAL A 47 42.99 3.87 11.13
CA VAL A 47 42.17 2.89 10.37
C VAL A 47 42.99 2.02 9.39
N ASN A 48 44.31 2.20 9.31
CA ASN A 48 45.17 1.48 8.37
C ASN A 48 45.93 0.26 8.97
N GLU A 49 45.73 -0.09 10.24
CA GLU A 49 46.49 -1.17 10.91
C GLU A 49 45.66 -2.21 11.68
N LEU A 50 44.40 -2.45 11.30
CA LEU A 50 43.62 -3.57 11.87
C LEU A 50 43.85 -4.87 11.09
N HIS A 51 45.05 -5.45 11.25
CA HIS A 51 45.22 -6.90 11.07
C HIS A 51 44.59 -7.59 12.28
N TYR A 52 43.37 -8.13 12.13
CA TYR A 52 42.82 -9.04 13.11
C TYR A 52 43.68 -10.30 13.15
N ASP A 53 44.26 -10.57 14.31
CA ASP A 53 45.06 -11.76 14.57
C ASP A 53 44.13 -12.99 14.51
N LEU A 54 44.14 -13.68 13.36
CA LEU A 54 43.36 -14.88 13.03
C LEU A 54 43.75 -16.13 13.86
N ASN A 55 44.53 -15.95 14.94
CA ASN A 55 45.12 -17.01 15.77
C ASN A 55 44.67 -16.96 17.24
N SER A 56 43.38 -16.74 17.50
CA SER A 56 42.80 -17.05 18.82
C SER A 56 42.77 -18.57 19.04
N PRO A 57 43.23 -19.09 20.21
CA PRO A 57 43.25 -20.53 20.44
C PRO A 57 41.82 -21.05 20.57
N LEU A 58 41.48 -21.95 19.64
CA LEU A 58 40.26 -22.76 19.58
C LEU A 58 39.86 -23.31 20.96
N SER A 59 38.57 -23.23 21.29
CA SER A 59 37.99 -24.06 22.33
C SER A 59 38.21 -25.54 21.97
N ASP A 60 38.87 -26.27 22.87
CA ASP A 60 39.47 -27.61 22.72
C ASP A 60 38.49 -28.79 22.45
N SER A 61 37.34 -28.56 21.81
CA SER A 61 36.30 -29.58 21.57
C SER A 61 36.16 -30.00 20.10
N VAL A 62 37.26 -30.08 19.35
CA VAL A 62 37.28 -30.67 18.00
C VAL A 62 37.72 -32.14 18.10
N PRO A 63 36.94 -33.13 17.61
CA PRO A 63 37.39 -34.52 17.56
C PRO A 63 38.68 -34.64 16.74
N ARG A 64 39.79 -34.95 17.41
CA ARG A 64 41.08 -35.26 16.79
C ARG A 64 40.99 -36.62 16.12
N ASN A 65 40.65 -36.67 14.83
CA ASN A 65 41.12 -37.69 13.87
C ASN A 65 40.42 -37.51 12.51
N PHE A 66 41.02 -36.75 11.60
CA PHE A 66 40.72 -36.84 10.17
C PHE A 66 42.02 -36.65 9.35
N PRO A 67 42.45 -37.64 8.55
CA PRO A 67 43.69 -37.59 7.75
C PRO A 67 43.50 -36.84 6.42
N ASP A 68 44.51 -36.06 6.04
CA ASP A 68 44.57 -35.06 4.96
C ASP A 68 43.96 -35.46 3.59
N ALA A 69 42.93 -34.73 3.15
CA ALA A 69 42.59 -34.50 1.74
C ALA A 69 41.61 -33.32 1.58
N LYS A 70 41.61 -32.64 0.42
CA LYS A 70 40.61 -31.62 0.00
C LYS A 70 39.14 -32.09 0.13
N ASP A 71 38.98 -33.41 0.14
CA ASP A 71 37.77 -34.20 0.38
C ASP A 71 37.18 -33.98 1.78
N ASP A 72 38.01 -33.67 2.78
CA ASP A 72 37.56 -33.46 4.17
C ASP A 72 36.80 -32.14 4.35
N GLY A 73 37.16 -31.10 3.59
CA GLY A 73 36.42 -29.83 3.63
C GLY A 73 35.00 -29.99 3.06
N ASP A 74 34.86 -30.74 1.97
CA ASP A 74 33.54 -31.01 1.37
C ASP A 74 32.70 -31.95 2.24
N LYS A 75 33.33 -32.94 2.88
CA LYS A 75 32.70 -33.79 3.91
C LYS A 75 32.29 -33.00 5.15
N ALA A 76 33.10 -32.04 5.59
CA ALA A 76 32.76 -31.15 6.71
C ALA A 76 31.53 -30.27 6.39
N VAL A 77 31.48 -29.68 5.19
CA VAL A 77 30.29 -28.93 4.75
C VAL A 77 29.07 -29.84 4.60
N ALA A 78 29.23 -31.03 4.01
CA ALA A 78 28.13 -31.98 3.85
C ALA A 78 27.57 -32.47 5.19
N SER A 79 28.46 -32.81 6.14
CA SER A 79 28.06 -33.19 7.50
C SER A 79 27.38 -32.06 8.25
N ALA A 80 27.89 -30.82 8.12
CA ALA A 80 27.21 -29.64 8.67
C ALA A 80 25.81 -29.45 8.06
N ARG A 81 25.64 -29.59 6.74
CA ARG A 81 24.32 -29.52 6.08
C ARG A 81 23.36 -30.58 6.60
N ILE A 82 23.83 -31.82 6.82
CA ILE A 82 23.02 -32.90 7.40
C ILE A 82 22.61 -32.58 8.85
N LEU A 83 23.49 -31.96 9.63
CA LEU A 83 23.15 -31.52 10.99
C LEU A 83 22.13 -30.38 10.96
N LEU A 84 22.32 -29.39 10.09
CA LEU A 84 21.39 -28.28 9.89
C LEU A 84 20.02 -28.74 9.41
N SER A 85 19.95 -29.72 8.50
CA SER A 85 18.67 -30.25 8.00
C SER A 85 17.85 -30.99 9.06
N ARG A 86 18.48 -31.41 10.17
CA ARG A 86 17.78 -32.03 11.31
C ARG A 86 17.18 -31.00 12.26
N ILE A 87 17.63 -29.74 12.17
CA ILE A 87 17.10 -28.65 12.97
C ILE A 87 15.81 -28.18 12.30
N GLN A 88 14.67 -28.61 12.84
CA GLN A 88 13.38 -28.11 12.39
C GLN A 88 13.28 -26.63 12.75
N ALA A 89 12.84 -25.81 11.78
CA ALA A 89 12.35 -24.48 12.08
C ALA A 89 11.25 -24.59 13.15
N PRO A 90 11.12 -23.61 14.07
CA PRO A 90 10.00 -23.62 15.01
C PRO A 90 8.71 -23.73 14.19
N LYS A 91 7.92 -24.80 14.44
CA LYS A 91 6.61 -24.96 13.80
C LYS A 91 5.82 -23.68 14.08
N LYS A 92 5.23 -23.07 13.03
CA LYS A 92 4.29 -21.95 13.14
C LYS A 92 3.38 -22.26 14.33
N GLY A 93 3.46 -21.46 15.38
CA GLY A 93 2.51 -21.55 16.48
C GLY A 93 1.15 -21.26 15.88
N MET A 94 0.39 -22.31 15.59
CA MET A 94 -0.95 -22.21 15.02
C MET A 94 -1.85 -21.65 16.12
N VAL A 95 -1.78 -20.34 16.32
CA VAL A 95 -2.66 -19.57 17.19
C VAL A 95 -2.85 -18.20 16.55
N GLN A 96 -3.37 -18.18 15.32
CA GLN A 96 -4.47 -17.26 15.12
C GLN A 96 -5.61 -17.83 15.95
N LEU A 97 -5.74 -17.34 17.18
CA LEU A 97 -6.97 -17.55 17.94
C LEU A 97 -8.09 -17.10 17.00
N PRO A 98 -9.07 -17.96 16.67
CA PRO A 98 -10.20 -17.53 15.87
C PRO A 98 -10.76 -16.27 16.53
N LYS A 99 -10.99 -15.21 15.73
CA LYS A 99 -11.80 -14.07 16.18
C LYS A 99 -13.07 -14.70 16.77
N ASN A 100 -13.22 -14.64 18.10
CA ASN A 100 -14.33 -15.32 18.77
C ASN A 100 -15.62 -14.78 18.13
N LYS A 101 -16.40 -15.68 17.51
CA LYS A 101 -17.60 -15.29 16.76
C LYS A 101 -18.70 -14.83 17.74
N GLY A 102 -19.36 -13.72 17.41
CA GLY A 102 -20.52 -13.17 18.14
C GLY A 102 -20.26 -11.84 18.87
N PHE A 103 -21.33 -11.16 19.27
CA PHE A 103 -21.31 -9.86 19.98
C PHE A 103 -20.33 -9.86 21.15
N TRP A 104 -20.28 -10.95 21.93
CA TRP A 104 -19.37 -11.11 23.05
C TRP A 104 -17.89 -11.19 22.63
N GLY A 105 -17.58 -11.81 21.49
CA GLY A 105 -16.22 -11.88 20.97
C GLY A 105 -15.71 -10.55 20.42
N ALA A 106 -16.59 -9.78 19.76
CA ALA A 106 -16.28 -8.41 19.36
C ALA A 106 -16.07 -7.49 20.58
N THR A 107 -16.92 -7.60 21.61
CA THR A 107 -16.71 -6.83 22.85
C THR A 107 -15.45 -7.23 23.58
N ILE A 108 -15.06 -8.51 23.59
CA ILE A 108 -13.80 -8.96 24.20
C ILE A 108 -12.62 -8.51 23.36
N HIS A 109 -12.73 -8.48 22.03
CA HIS A 109 -11.69 -7.96 21.14
C HIS A 109 -11.45 -6.47 21.36
N TYR A 110 -12.51 -5.64 21.34
CA TYR A 110 -12.39 -4.21 21.62
C TYR A 110 -12.02 -3.94 23.08
N ALA A 111 -12.52 -4.71 24.04
CA ALA A 111 -12.10 -4.60 25.44
C ALA A 111 -10.63 -4.99 25.62
N LYS A 112 -10.14 -6.01 24.90
CA LYS A 112 -8.72 -6.39 24.88
C LYS A 112 -7.89 -5.30 24.21
N GLN A 113 -8.33 -4.72 23.09
CA GLN A 113 -7.65 -3.59 22.44
C GLN A 113 -7.58 -2.36 23.33
N VAL A 114 -8.69 -2.00 23.99
CA VAL A 114 -8.77 -0.90 24.96
C VAL A 114 -7.92 -1.22 26.19
N PHE A 115 -7.93 -2.47 26.68
CA PHE A 115 -7.10 -2.90 27.80
C PHE A 115 -5.61 -2.91 27.42
N THR A 116 -5.24 -3.30 26.20
CA THR A 116 -3.86 -3.21 25.72
C THR A 116 -3.43 -1.75 25.56
N LEU A 117 -4.29 -0.90 25.01
CA LEU A 117 -4.05 0.55 24.88
C LEU A 117 -3.84 1.23 26.23
N LEU A 118 -4.62 0.85 27.24
CA LEU A 118 -4.63 1.48 28.56
C LEU A 118 -3.61 0.85 29.54
N PHE A 119 -3.27 -0.43 29.40
CA PHE A 119 -2.53 -1.19 30.43
C PHE A 119 -1.38 -2.07 29.93
N LEU A 120 -1.28 -2.40 28.63
CA LEU A 120 -0.18 -3.22 28.08
C LEU A 120 0.70 -2.48 27.07
N ASN A 121 0.47 -1.18 26.83
CA ASN A 121 1.46 -0.28 26.27
C ASN A 121 2.57 0.01 27.30
N GLY A 122 3.21 -1.05 27.82
CA GLY A 122 4.64 -0.93 28.11
C GLY A 122 5.33 -0.71 26.76
N PRO A 123 6.41 0.10 26.69
CA PRO A 123 7.13 0.25 25.43
C PRO A 123 7.46 -1.17 24.92
N PRO A 124 7.24 -1.47 23.62
CA PRO A 124 7.81 -2.68 23.05
C PRO A 124 9.28 -2.67 23.46
N THR A 125 9.78 -3.79 24.01
CA THR A 125 11.18 -3.92 24.41
C THR A 125 12.02 -3.33 23.30
N SER A 126 12.70 -2.22 23.61
CA SER A 126 13.39 -1.34 22.68
C SER A 126 14.67 -2.00 22.21
N GLU A 127 14.55 -3.18 21.59
CA GLU A 127 15.61 -3.74 20.79
C GLU A 127 15.49 -3.07 19.41
N PRO A 128 16.41 -2.17 19.05
CA PRO A 128 16.40 -1.55 17.74
C PRO A 128 16.38 -2.64 16.66
N VAL A 129 15.38 -2.56 15.79
CA VAL A 129 15.06 -3.55 14.76
C VAL A 129 16.25 -3.77 13.80
N THR A 130 17.07 -2.73 13.67
CA THR A 130 18.23 -2.61 12.79
C THR A 130 19.55 -3.00 13.45
N GLN A 131 19.62 -3.18 14.78
CA GLN A 131 20.87 -3.50 15.46
C GLN A 131 21.07 -5.01 15.62
N THR A 132 22.33 -5.41 15.85
CA THR A 132 22.67 -6.76 16.28
C THR A 132 21.89 -7.08 17.54
N THR A 133 21.23 -8.25 17.60
CA THR A 133 20.59 -8.71 18.83
C THR A 133 21.60 -8.57 19.97
N PRO A 134 21.27 -7.86 21.07
CA PRO A 134 22.16 -7.81 22.23
C PRO A 134 22.44 -9.26 22.64
N LYS A 135 23.65 -9.52 23.17
CA LYS A 135 24.10 -10.84 23.62
C LYS A 135 23.10 -11.43 24.62
N LEU A 136 22.03 -12.02 24.13
CA LEU A 136 21.25 -12.97 24.87
C LEU A 136 22.13 -14.20 24.86
N ASP A 137 22.63 -14.61 26.01
CA ASP A 137 23.31 -15.89 26.23
C ASP A 137 22.32 -17.05 26.03
N ARG A 138 21.65 -17.08 24.88
CA ARG A 138 20.77 -18.16 24.46
C ARG A 138 21.71 -19.27 24.04
N LYS A 139 21.92 -20.21 24.97
CA LYS A 139 22.74 -21.39 24.77
C LYS A 139 22.32 -22.10 23.48
N VAL A 140 23.15 -21.95 22.45
CA VAL A 140 22.96 -22.58 21.14
C VAL A 140 22.86 -24.09 21.33
N SER A 141 21.93 -24.75 20.63
CA SER A 141 21.81 -26.21 20.68
C SER A 141 23.17 -26.84 20.36
N GLY A 142 23.59 -27.87 21.11
CA GLY A 142 24.86 -28.55 20.85
C GLY A 142 24.98 -29.09 19.42
N THR A 143 23.86 -29.48 18.80
CA THR A 143 23.83 -29.88 17.38
C THR A 143 24.13 -28.71 16.42
N LEU A 144 23.60 -27.52 16.72
CA LEU A 144 23.84 -26.32 15.92
C LEU A 144 25.28 -25.83 16.10
N GLN A 145 25.79 -25.84 17.32
CA GLN A 145 27.18 -25.45 17.61
C GLN A 145 28.18 -26.38 16.92
N ASN A 146 27.92 -27.69 16.88
CA ASN A 146 28.75 -28.65 16.13
C ASN A 146 28.69 -28.40 14.62
N ALA A 147 27.52 -28.03 14.08
CA ALA A 147 27.42 -27.69 12.66
C ALA A 147 28.21 -26.42 12.34
N VAL A 148 28.12 -25.39 13.18
CA VAL A 148 28.87 -24.13 13.02
C VAL A 148 30.37 -24.37 13.11
N SER A 149 30.85 -25.16 14.08
CA SER A 149 32.30 -25.44 14.20
C SER A 149 32.85 -26.22 13.01
N LEU A 150 32.07 -27.14 12.43
CA LEU A 150 32.43 -27.82 11.18
C LEU A 150 32.51 -26.86 9.99
N LEU A 151 31.58 -25.89 9.91
CA LEU A 151 31.61 -24.87 8.87
C LEU A 151 32.79 -23.92 9.04
N GLU A 152 33.07 -23.44 10.26
CA GLU A 152 34.22 -22.59 10.56
C GLU A 152 35.54 -23.32 10.26
N TYR A 153 35.64 -24.60 10.60
CA TYR A 153 36.78 -25.43 10.25
C TYR A 153 36.95 -25.53 8.72
N ALA A 154 35.86 -25.76 7.98
CA ALA A 154 35.90 -25.83 6.52
C ALA A 154 36.23 -24.49 5.85
N ALA A 155 35.74 -23.38 6.41
CA ALA A 155 36.00 -22.02 5.93
C ALA A 155 37.46 -21.62 6.18
N ASN A 156 37.95 -21.77 7.41
CA ASN A 156 39.27 -21.29 7.81
C ASN A 156 40.39 -22.16 7.25
N LYS A 157 40.26 -23.49 7.30
CA LYS A 157 41.34 -24.40 6.87
C LYS A 157 41.36 -24.63 5.36
N TYR A 158 40.18 -24.72 4.73
CA TYR A 158 40.06 -25.15 3.33
C TYR A 158 39.48 -24.07 2.40
N GLN A 159 39.15 -22.89 2.91
CA GLN A 159 38.57 -21.77 2.16
C GLN A 159 37.35 -22.18 1.32
N LYS A 160 36.48 -23.03 1.87
CA LYS A 160 35.31 -23.54 1.16
C LYS A 160 34.25 -22.47 1.01
N LEU A 161 33.87 -22.20 -0.24
CA LEU A 161 32.90 -21.18 -0.66
C LEU A 161 31.55 -21.38 0.03
N ASP A 162 31.04 -22.60 -0.01
CA ASP A 162 29.77 -22.99 0.61
C ASP A 162 29.76 -22.79 2.13
N ALA A 163 30.92 -22.95 2.78
CA ALA A 163 31.04 -22.75 4.22
C ALA A 163 30.96 -21.26 4.58
N PHE A 164 31.69 -20.40 3.86
CA PHE A 164 31.59 -18.96 4.01
C PHE A 164 30.17 -18.44 3.77
N TYR A 165 29.51 -18.92 2.70
CA TYR A 165 28.14 -18.52 2.39
C TYR A 165 27.17 -18.93 3.50
N LEU A 166 27.19 -20.19 3.94
CA LEU A 166 26.30 -20.66 5.01
C LEU A 166 26.53 -19.93 6.34
N LEU A 167 27.79 -19.69 6.71
CA LEU A 167 28.11 -18.92 7.91
C LEU A 167 27.60 -17.47 7.81
N ALA A 168 27.77 -16.83 6.64
CA ALA A 168 27.27 -15.49 6.40
C ALA A 168 25.73 -15.43 6.51
N GLU A 169 25.02 -16.32 5.83
CA GLU A 169 23.55 -16.41 5.86
C GLU A 169 23.01 -16.68 7.28
N MET A 170 23.67 -17.57 8.03
CA MET A 170 23.29 -17.87 9.41
C MET A 170 23.47 -16.65 10.33
N ASN A 171 24.59 -15.94 10.21
CA ASN A 171 24.88 -14.75 10.99
C ASN A 171 23.98 -13.56 10.57
N PHE A 172 23.59 -13.47 9.30
CA PHE A 172 22.79 -12.36 8.78
C PHE A 172 21.29 -12.55 9.05
N HIS A 173 20.71 -13.66 8.61
CA HIS A 173 19.26 -13.92 8.71
C HIS A 173 18.85 -14.56 10.03
N GLY A 174 19.80 -15.08 10.82
CA GLY A 174 19.49 -15.85 12.04
C GLY A 174 18.84 -17.20 11.76
N ASN A 175 19.13 -17.79 10.59
CA ASN A 175 18.60 -19.09 10.20
C ASN A 175 18.95 -20.17 11.23
N TYR A 176 18.08 -21.18 11.35
CA TYR A 176 18.21 -22.26 12.35
C TYR A 176 18.18 -21.79 13.81
N THR A 177 17.63 -20.61 14.08
CA THR A 177 17.61 -19.98 15.43
C THR A 177 19.00 -19.53 15.90
N TYR A 178 19.94 -19.34 14.97
CA TYR A 178 21.27 -18.82 15.25
C TYR A 178 21.19 -17.30 15.56
N PRO A 179 21.95 -16.77 16.55
CA PRO A 179 21.93 -15.34 16.85
C PRO A 179 22.45 -14.51 15.68
N ARG A 180 21.85 -13.33 15.47
CA ARG A 180 22.21 -12.44 14.37
C ARG A 180 23.43 -11.62 14.74
N ASN A 181 24.44 -11.65 13.88
CA ASN A 181 25.67 -10.90 14.01
C ASN A 181 26.09 -10.34 12.64
N TYR A 182 25.67 -9.09 12.37
CA TYR A 182 25.91 -8.44 11.09
C TYR A 182 27.40 -8.16 10.81
N THR A 183 28.22 -7.94 11.84
CA THR A 183 29.68 -7.73 11.65
C THR A 183 30.37 -9.02 11.18
N ALA A 184 30.05 -10.16 11.81
CA ALA A 184 30.55 -11.46 11.38
C ALA A 184 30.05 -11.82 9.98
N ALA A 185 28.77 -11.56 9.69
CA ALA A 185 28.20 -11.77 8.37
C ALA A 185 28.92 -10.94 7.29
N PHE A 186 29.18 -9.65 7.56
CA PHE A 186 29.91 -8.77 6.66
C PHE A 186 31.31 -9.34 6.34
N ASN A 187 32.05 -9.77 7.36
CA ASN A 187 33.39 -10.33 7.17
C ASN A 187 33.36 -11.60 6.29
N TYR A 188 32.40 -12.49 6.50
CA TYR A 188 32.25 -13.69 5.68
C TYR A 188 31.82 -13.38 4.24
N TYR A 189 30.89 -12.46 4.02
CA TYR A 189 30.52 -12.02 2.66
C TYR A 189 31.70 -11.34 1.96
N HIS A 190 32.47 -10.51 2.68
CA HIS A 190 33.65 -9.83 2.15
C HIS A 190 34.74 -10.82 1.74
N ALA A 191 35.03 -11.82 2.58
CA ALA A 191 35.95 -12.90 2.27
C ALA A 191 35.47 -13.70 1.05
N LEU A 192 34.19 -14.07 0.99
CA LEU A 192 33.62 -14.83 -0.12
C LEU A 192 33.69 -14.06 -1.45
N ALA A 193 33.37 -12.77 -1.43
CA ALA A 193 33.48 -11.90 -2.59
C ALA A 193 34.95 -11.73 -3.04
N GLY A 194 35.89 -11.63 -2.10
CA GLY A 194 37.33 -11.55 -2.41
C GLY A 194 37.91 -12.83 -3.01
N ILE A 195 37.45 -14.00 -2.58
CA ILE A 195 37.97 -15.30 -3.07
C ILE A 195 37.40 -15.67 -4.44
N SER A 196 36.10 -15.45 -4.66
CA SER A 196 35.38 -16.01 -5.81
C SER A 196 34.67 -14.99 -6.68
N GLY A 197 34.48 -13.76 -6.19
CA GLY A 197 33.61 -12.79 -6.83
C GLY A 197 32.13 -13.20 -6.84
N ASN A 198 31.68 -14.11 -5.96
CA ASN A 198 30.29 -14.59 -5.93
C ASN A 198 29.26 -13.44 -5.96
N SER A 199 28.34 -13.47 -6.92
CA SER A 199 27.36 -12.40 -7.15
C SER A 199 26.39 -12.19 -5.97
N SER A 200 25.96 -13.26 -5.29
CA SER A 200 25.12 -13.17 -4.09
C SER A 200 25.86 -12.49 -2.94
N ALA A 201 27.14 -12.82 -2.74
CA ALA A 201 27.96 -12.17 -1.71
C ALA A 201 28.18 -10.68 -2.03
N GLN A 202 28.44 -10.35 -3.30
CA GLN A 202 28.56 -8.97 -3.78
C GLN A 202 27.24 -8.20 -3.61
N HIS A 203 26.10 -8.82 -3.88
CA HIS A 203 24.78 -8.24 -3.61
C HIS A 203 24.62 -7.89 -2.13
N MET A 204 24.96 -8.82 -1.24
CA MET A 204 24.85 -8.61 0.21
C MET A 204 25.81 -7.52 0.71
N LEU A 205 27.03 -7.46 0.20
CA LEU A 205 27.95 -6.35 0.49
C LEU A 205 27.38 -5.01 0.03
N GLY A 206 26.84 -4.95 -1.19
CA GLY A 206 26.17 -3.76 -1.70
C GLY A 206 25.05 -3.30 -0.77
N PHE A 207 24.22 -4.23 -0.30
CA PHE A 207 23.14 -3.97 0.64
C PHE A 207 23.62 -3.48 2.01
N ILE A 208 24.65 -4.11 2.58
CA ILE A 208 25.22 -3.71 3.88
C ILE A 208 25.81 -2.31 3.79
N TYR A 209 26.58 -1.99 2.75
CA TYR A 209 27.11 -0.64 2.53
C TYR A 209 26.00 0.39 2.25
N ALA A 210 24.91 -0.01 1.60
CA ALA A 210 23.79 0.89 1.30
C ALA A 210 23.03 1.33 2.56
N THR A 211 22.89 0.41 3.52
CA THR A 211 21.99 0.58 4.67
C THR A 211 22.72 0.82 5.98
N GLY A 212 23.99 0.42 6.10
CA GLY A 212 24.74 0.45 7.37
C GLY A 212 24.14 -0.45 8.45
N ILE A 213 23.40 -1.49 8.05
CA ILE A 213 22.64 -2.34 8.98
C ILE A 213 23.53 -2.94 10.08
N GLY A 214 23.02 -2.94 11.31
CA GLY A 214 23.72 -3.54 12.44
C GLY A 214 24.93 -2.76 12.93
N GLY A 215 25.19 -1.55 12.40
CA GLY A 215 26.44 -0.82 12.64
C GLY A 215 27.66 -1.61 12.16
N ALA A 216 27.48 -2.56 11.23
CA ALA A 216 28.57 -3.42 10.77
C ALA A 216 29.63 -2.63 10.00
N VAL A 217 29.17 -1.66 9.21
CA VAL A 217 30.00 -0.73 8.43
C VAL A 217 29.24 0.60 8.31
N GLU A 218 30.00 1.70 8.21
CA GLU A 218 29.43 3.01 7.89
C GLU A 218 28.76 3.00 6.49
N PRO A 219 27.58 3.63 6.35
CA PRO A 219 26.91 3.73 5.05
C PRO A 219 27.78 4.43 3.99
N ASP A 220 28.00 3.76 2.85
CA ASP A 220 28.74 4.29 1.71
C ASP A 220 27.99 3.96 0.41
N GLN A 221 27.30 4.97 -0.14
CA GLN A 221 26.47 4.79 -1.33
C GLN A 221 27.30 4.50 -2.60
N ALA A 222 28.55 4.96 -2.67
CA ALA A 222 29.42 4.74 -3.81
C ALA A 222 29.93 3.28 -3.83
N ARG A 223 30.39 2.77 -2.67
CA ARG A 223 30.74 1.34 -2.54
C ARG A 223 29.53 0.45 -2.74
N ALA A 224 28.38 0.83 -2.20
CA ALA A 224 27.14 0.09 -2.39
C ALA A 224 26.81 -0.09 -3.88
N LEU A 225 26.85 1.01 -4.63
CA LEU A 225 26.64 0.97 -6.08
C LEU A 225 27.68 0.08 -6.76
N LEU A 226 28.97 0.22 -6.42
CA LEU A 226 30.04 -0.57 -7.02
C LEU A 226 29.80 -2.09 -6.86
N TRP A 227 29.53 -2.54 -5.63
CA TRP A 227 29.27 -3.95 -5.37
C TRP A 227 28.01 -4.47 -6.06
N HIS A 228 26.93 -3.68 -6.07
CA HIS A 228 25.73 -4.03 -6.83
C HIS A 228 25.98 -4.07 -8.33
N THR A 229 26.83 -3.20 -8.89
CA THR A 229 27.17 -3.26 -10.33
C THR A 229 27.94 -4.52 -10.67
N PHE A 230 28.91 -4.96 -9.84
CA PHE A 230 29.60 -6.23 -10.05
C PHE A 230 28.65 -7.43 -10.01
N ALA A 231 27.74 -7.46 -9.03
CA ALA A 231 26.73 -8.50 -8.93
C ALA A 231 25.75 -8.48 -10.13
N ALA A 232 25.33 -7.29 -10.57
CA ALA A 232 24.40 -7.11 -11.69
C ALA A 232 24.99 -7.57 -13.03
N GLU A 233 26.28 -7.26 -13.28
CA GLU A 233 27.00 -7.71 -14.48
C GLU A 233 27.20 -9.23 -14.50
N GLN A 234 27.28 -9.88 -13.33
CA GLN A 234 27.29 -11.34 -13.21
C GLN A 234 25.91 -11.99 -13.35
N GLY A 235 24.85 -11.19 -13.47
CA GLY A 235 23.50 -11.71 -13.65
C GLY A 235 22.70 -11.90 -12.36
N ASP A 236 23.07 -11.30 -11.25
CA ASP A 236 22.21 -11.26 -10.06
C ASP A 236 20.97 -10.39 -10.31
N THR A 237 19.76 -10.96 -10.21
CA THR A 237 18.50 -10.27 -10.50
C THR A 237 18.23 -9.12 -9.54
N ARG A 238 18.51 -9.34 -8.25
CA ARG A 238 18.26 -8.36 -7.19
C ARG A 238 19.12 -7.12 -7.40
N SER A 239 20.41 -7.31 -7.67
CA SER A 239 21.32 -6.21 -7.95
C SER A 239 21.03 -5.53 -9.29
N GLN A 240 20.59 -6.26 -10.32
CA GLN A 240 20.09 -5.63 -11.56
C GLN A 240 18.93 -4.67 -11.27
N MET A 241 17.96 -5.08 -10.46
CA MET A 241 16.86 -4.20 -10.03
C MET A 241 17.37 -3.00 -9.21
N THR A 242 18.26 -3.22 -8.24
CA THR A 242 18.83 -2.15 -7.40
C THR A 242 19.63 -1.12 -8.21
N VAL A 243 20.52 -1.54 -9.09
CA VAL A 243 21.31 -0.62 -9.94
C VAL A 243 20.40 0.15 -10.90
N ALA A 244 19.41 -0.53 -11.49
CA ALA A 244 18.44 0.12 -12.35
C ALA A 244 17.65 1.21 -11.61
N TYR A 245 17.16 0.90 -10.42
CA TYR A 245 16.44 1.84 -9.57
C TYR A 245 17.31 3.02 -9.13
N ARG A 246 18.56 2.77 -8.74
CA ARG A 246 19.53 3.81 -8.36
C ARG A 246 19.77 4.80 -9.49
N HIS A 247 19.97 4.34 -10.73
CA HIS A 247 20.12 5.22 -11.90
C HIS A 247 18.82 5.91 -12.31
N HIS A 248 17.66 5.26 -12.13
CA HIS A 248 16.37 5.84 -12.46
C HIS A 248 16.00 6.99 -11.48
N ALA A 249 16.18 6.74 -10.19
CA ALA A 249 15.84 7.66 -9.10
C ALA A 249 16.97 8.67 -8.77
N GLY A 250 18.20 8.42 -9.21
CA GLY A 250 19.37 9.26 -8.90
C GLY A 250 19.91 9.07 -7.48
N ILE A 251 19.95 7.84 -6.98
CA ILE A 251 20.40 7.51 -5.62
C ILE A 251 21.88 7.12 -5.68
N GLY A 252 22.76 7.92 -5.08
CA GLY A 252 24.21 7.70 -5.13
C GLY A 252 24.83 7.84 -6.52
N THR A 253 24.05 8.29 -7.52
CA THR A 253 24.44 8.50 -8.92
C THR A 253 23.58 9.59 -9.55
N PRO A 254 24.05 10.27 -10.61
CA PRO A 254 23.18 11.10 -11.43
C PRO A 254 22.12 10.24 -12.14
N ARG A 255 20.94 10.83 -12.39
CA ARG A 255 19.85 10.15 -13.11
C ARG A 255 20.30 9.79 -14.52
N ASN A 256 20.14 8.52 -14.90
CA ASN A 256 20.48 8.03 -16.24
C ASN A 256 19.47 6.96 -16.68
N CYS A 257 18.57 7.34 -17.58
CA CYS A 257 17.51 6.46 -18.05
C CYS A 257 18.04 5.29 -18.88
N ASP A 258 19.10 5.47 -19.68
CA ASP A 258 19.64 4.40 -20.54
C ASP A 258 20.30 3.29 -19.72
N MET A 259 21.04 3.65 -18.67
CA MET A 259 21.59 2.69 -17.72
C MET A 259 20.49 1.97 -16.93
N ALA A 260 19.43 2.69 -16.53
CA ALA A 260 18.27 2.08 -15.90
C ALA A 260 17.58 1.06 -16.83
N VAL A 261 17.36 1.43 -18.09
CA VAL A 261 16.78 0.53 -19.11
C VAL A 261 17.64 -0.71 -19.31
N LYS A 262 18.98 -0.58 -19.39
CA LYS A 262 19.89 -1.73 -19.56
C LYS A 262 19.63 -2.81 -18.50
N TYR A 263 19.63 -2.44 -17.22
CA TYR A 263 19.49 -3.40 -16.13
C TYR A 263 18.03 -3.83 -15.89
N TYR A 264 17.06 -2.91 -15.99
CA TYR A 264 15.64 -3.29 -15.89
C TYR A 264 15.23 -4.25 -17.00
N ARG A 265 15.74 -4.06 -18.23
CA ARG A 265 15.50 -5.00 -19.34
C ARG A 265 16.02 -6.40 -19.03
N GLN A 266 17.20 -6.53 -18.43
CA GLN A 266 17.76 -7.83 -18.03
C GLN A 266 16.92 -8.51 -16.93
N ALA A 267 16.48 -7.76 -15.92
CA ALA A 267 15.61 -8.27 -14.87
C ALA A 267 14.23 -8.68 -15.43
N ALA A 268 13.63 -7.84 -16.28
CA ALA A 268 12.34 -8.09 -16.92
C ALA A 268 12.40 -9.29 -17.88
N ALA A 269 13.50 -9.48 -18.61
CA ALA A 269 13.69 -10.65 -19.46
C ALA A 269 13.69 -11.95 -18.63
N LYS A 270 14.31 -11.95 -17.44
CA LYS A 270 14.27 -13.09 -16.51
C LYS A 270 12.88 -13.30 -15.92
N ALA A 271 12.14 -12.23 -15.63
CA ALA A 271 10.74 -12.31 -15.22
C ALA A 271 9.85 -12.96 -16.29
N VAL A 272 9.97 -12.54 -17.55
CA VAL A 272 9.26 -13.13 -18.68
C VAL A 272 9.71 -14.57 -18.94
N ALA A 273 11.02 -14.85 -18.86
CA ALA A 273 11.53 -16.22 -18.99
C ALA A 273 11.00 -17.14 -17.89
N TYR A 274 10.93 -16.65 -16.66
CA TYR A 274 10.28 -17.37 -15.56
C TYR A 274 8.82 -17.65 -15.93
N TYR A 275 8.02 -16.63 -16.26
CA TYR A 275 6.62 -16.80 -16.68
C TYR A 275 6.46 -17.87 -17.77
N LYS A 276 7.24 -17.80 -18.85
CA LYS A 276 7.22 -18.76 -19.98
C LYS A 276 7.70 -20.16 -19.63
N SER A 277 8.52 -20.32 -18.60
CA SER A 277 8.98 -21.65 -18.13
C SER A 277 7.87 -22.50 -17.51
N GLY A 278 6.70 -21.89 -17.28
CA GLY A 278 5.54 -22.56 -16.73
C GLY A 278 4.84 -23.50 -17.72
N PRO A 279 3.73 -24.12 -17.29
CA PRO A 279 2.88 -24.92 -18.17
C PRO A 279 2.31 -24.06 -19.31
N PRO A 280 1.71 -24.65 -20.36
CA PRO A 280 1.08 -23.89 -21.44
C PRO A 280 0.16 -22.77 -20.91
N GLY A 281 0.46 -21.52 -21.30
CA GLY A 281 -0.16 -20.30 -20.77
C GLY A 281 0.51 -19.69 -19.52
N GLY A 282 1.75 -20.09 -19.21
CA GLY A 282 2.64 -19.47 -18.22
C GLY A 282 2.36 -19.81 -16.76
N HIS A 283 3.28 -19.42 -15.86
CA HIS A 283 3.06 -19.51 -14.41
C HIS A 283 1.99 -18.53 -13.95
N VAL A 284 1.26 -18.90 -12.89
CA VAL A 284 0.41 -17.97 -12.16
C VAL A 284 1.31 -17.10 -11.28
N LEU A 285 1.23 -15.79 -11.44
CA LEU A 285 2.04 -14.84 -10.68
C LEU A 285 1.19 -14.23 -9.57
N VAL A 286 1.40 -14.70 -8.34
CA VAL A 286 0.72 -14.19 -7.16
C VAL A 286 1.47 -12.96 -6.62
N ARG A 287 0.74 -11.87 -6.44
CA ARG A 287 1.27 -10.63 -5.86
C ARG A 287 1.37 -10.76 -4.33
N ASN A 288 2.60 -10.79 -3.83
CA ASN A 288 2.94 -10.78 -2.40
C ASN A 288 3.39 -9.40 -1.91
N ALA A 289 3.73 -8.47 -2.82
CA ALA A 289 4.02 -7.09 -2.48
C ALA A 289 2.71 -6.35 -2.16
N TYR A 290 2.39 -6.23 -0.87
CA TYR A 290 1.32 -5.38 -0.35
C TYR A 290 1.87 -4.44 0.72
N ARG A 291 1.12 -3.37 1.02
CA ARG A 291 1.48 -2.45 2.09
C ARG A 291 0.87 -2.94 3.40
N LEU A 292 1.71 -3.18 4.41
CA LEU A 292 1.29 -3.62 5.73
C LEU A 292 0.33 -2.62 6.37
N ALA A 293 0.63 -1.32 6.22
CA ALA A 293 -0.20 -0.25 6.76
C ALA A 293 -1.64 -0.32 6.27
N ASP A 294 -1.86 -0.64 4.98
CA ASP A 294 -3.20 -0.68 4.37
C ASP A 294 -4.09 -1.79 4.98
N GLU A 295 -3.50 -2.84 5.55
CA GLU A 295 -4.26 -3.87 6.28
C GLU A 295 -4.80 -3.37 7.62
N GLU A 296 -4.10 -2.44 8.26
CA GLU A 296 -4.51 -1.79 9.52
C GLU A 296 -5.36 -0.52 9.28
N GLY A 297 -5.87 -0.33 8.06
CA GLY A 297 -6.62 0.87 7.68
C GLY A 297 -5.73 2.05 7.26
N GLY A 298 -4.48 1.80 6.92
CA GLY A 298 -3.52 2.78 6.43
C GLY A 298 -2.65 3.39 7.52
N VAL A 299 -1.71 4.24 7.11
CA VAL A 299 -0.63 4.76 7.97
C VAL A 299 -1.14 5.63 9.13
N TYR A 300 -2.27 6.32 8.94
CA TYR A 300 -2.96 7.15 9.92
C TYR A 300 -4.18 6.46 10.56
N GLY A 301 -4.46 5.21 10.17
CA GLY A 301 -5.64 4.46 10.56
C GLY A 301 -6.84 4.68 9.64
N GLU A 302 -7.87 3.87 9.88
CA GLU A 302 -9.08 3.78 9.06
C GLU A 302 -9.82 5.13 8.98
N GLY A 303 -10.17 5.52 7.76
CA GLY A 303 -10.89 6.76 7.47
C GLY A 303 -10.07 8.05 7.53
N ALA A 304 -8.83 7.99 8.00
CA ALA A 304 -7.89 9.11 7.97
C ALA A 304 -6.88 8.98 6.82
N SER A 305 -6.39 7.77 6.58
CA SER A 305 -5.39 7.47 5.54
C SER A 305 -6.01 7.49 4.16
N VAL A 306 -5.26 7.90 3.13
CA VAL A 306 -5.78 7.89 1.75
C VAL A 306 -6.17 6.49 1.30
N SER A 307 -5.46 5.46 1.78
CA SER A 307 -5.78 4.07 1.45
C SER A 307 -7.10 3.56 2.03
N SER A 308 -7.69 4.24 3.01
CA SER A 308 -8.90 3.81 3.72
C SER A 308 -9.99 4.89 3.86
N ALA A 309 -9.82 6.04 3.19
CA ALA A 309 -10.72 7.18 3.28
C ALA A 309 -11.41 7.49 1.93
N GLY A 310 -12.59 8.12 2.01
CA GLY A 310 -13.30 8.62 0.84
C GLY A 310 -13.71 7.51 -0.14
N VAL A 311 -13.25 7.60 -1.40
CA VAL A 311 -13.54 6.59 -2.44
C VAL A 311 -12.84 5.25 -2.16
N ASN A 312 -11.71 5.29 -1.44
CA ASN A 312 -10.93 4.09 -1.11
C ASN A 312 -11.40 3.43 0.20
N ALA A 313 -12.34 4.05 0.93
CA ALA A 313 -12.91 3.47 2.13
C ALA A 313 -13.64 2.17 1.80
N LYS A 314 -13.49 1.17 2.68
CA LYS A 314 -14.22 -0.10 2.58
C LYS A 314 -15.71 0.14 2.86
N GLN A 315 -16.49 0.39 1.82
CA GLN A 315 -17.93 0.60 1.95
C GLN A 315 -18.63 -0.77 1.92
N GLY A 316 -19.19 -1.17 3.07
CA GLY A 316 -19.93 -2.43 3.19
C GLY A 316 -21.25 -2.26 3.92
N GLY A 317 -22.35 -2.75 3.32
CA GLY A 317 -23.61 -2.97 4.02
C GLY A 317 -23.62 -4.30 4.79
N PRO A 318 -24.71 -4.63 5.52
CA PRO A 318 -24.83 -5.88 6.30
C PRO A 318 -24.63 -7.18 5.51
N THR A 319 -24.63 -7.12 4.18
CA THR A 319 -24.44 -8.23 3.25
C THR A 319 -23.20 -8.10 2.36
N SER A 320 -22.29 -7.18 2.69
CA SER A 320 -21.12 -6.87 1.85
C SER A 320 -19.84 -7.54 2.39
N ASP A 321 -19.09 -8.15 1.48
CA ASP A 321 -17.78 -8.77 1.73
C ASP A 321 -16.65 -7.75 1.94
N ALA A 322 -16.94 -6.44 1.96
CA ALA A 322 -15.93 -5.37 2.04
C ALA A 322 -15.01 -5.47 3.28
N TYR A 323 -15.47 -6.13 4.35
CA TYR A 323 -14.71 -6.37 5.58
C TYR A 323 -14.29 -7.83 5.79
N ALA A 324 -14.59 -8.73 4.84
CA ALA A 324 -14.32 -10.15 5.01
C ALA A 324 -12.82 -10.41 4.77
N ASP A 325 -12.15 -11.01 5.76
CA ASP A 325 -10.84 -11.63 5.53
C ASP A 325 -11.02 -12.72 4.46
N ILE A 326 -9.97 -13.07 3.70
CA ILE A 326 -10.07 -14.12 2.67
C ILE A 326 -10.63 -15.43 3.25
N ALA A 327 -10.31 -15.74 4.51
CA ALA A 327 -10.86 -16.88 5.23
C ALA A 327 -12.39 -16.78 5.43
N ASP A 328 -12.91 -15.59 5.72
CA ASP A 328 -14.34 -15.35 5.88
C ASP A 328 -15.06 -15.46 4.52
N VAL A 329 -14.45 -14.96 3.44
CA VAL A 329 -14.95 -15.13 2.07
C VAL A 329 -15.01 -16.61 1.70
N LEU A 330 -13.97 -17.38 2.01
CA LEU A 330 -13.94 -18.82 1.77
C LEU A 330 -15.00 -19.56 2.59
N GLU A 331 -15.17 -19.21 3.88
CA GLU A 331 -16.21 -19.80 4.72
C GLU A 331 -17.61 -19.47 4.20
N TYR A 332 -17.82 -18.23 3.76
CA TYR A 332 -19.08 -17.79 3.14
C TYR A 332 -19.36 -18.55 1.84
N LEU A 333 -18.39 -18.63 0.94
CA LEU A 333 -18.54 -19.34 -0.33
C LEU A 333 -18.74 -20.85 -0.12
N ASP A 334 -18.02 -21.47 0.81
CA ASP A 334 -18.22 -22.88 1.19
C ASP A 334 -19.63 -23.10 1.77
N PHE A 335 -20.09 -22.21 2.64
CA PHE A 335 -21.45 -22.27 3.18
C PHE A 335 -22.53 -22.16 2.10
N GLN A 336 -22.38 -21.21 1.17
CA GLN A 336 -23.31 -21.05 0.04
C GLN A 336 -23.24 -22.22 -0.94
N ALA A 337 -22.04 -22.74 -1.21
CA ALA A 337 -21.85 -23.93 -2.04
C ALA A 337 -22.57 -25.15 -1.43
N ARG A 338 -22.48 -25.34 -0.10
CA ARG A 338 -23.21 -26.41 0.62
C ARG A 338 -24.72 -26.24 0.58
N LYS A 339 -25.23 -25.00 0.52
CA LYS A 339 -26.65 -24.72 0.27
C LYS A 339 -27.10 -25.06 -1.15
N GLY A 340 -26.17 -25.31 -2.06
CA GLY A 340 -26.44 -25.63 -3.46
C GLY A 340 -26.30 -24.44 -4.41
N ASP A 341 -25.73 -23.30 -3.97
CA ASP A 341 -25.43 -22.20 -4.89
C ASP A 341 -24.27 -22.57 -5.83
N LEU A 342 -24.59 -22.72 -7.11
CA LEU A 342 -23.65 -23.08 -8.16
C LEU A 342 -22.64 -21.96 -8.44
N ARG A 343 -23.03 -20.68 -8.29
CA ARG A 343 -22.12 -19.55 -8.50
C ARG A 343 -21.05 -19.52 -7.42
N ALA A 344 -21.47 -19.66 -6.16
CA ALA A 344 -20.54 -19.78 -5.04
C ALA A 344 -19.62 -20.99 -5.18
N SER A 345 -20.17 -22.14 -5.60
CA SER A 345 -19.38 -23.35 -5.87
C SER A 345 -18.32 -23.14 -6.95
N PHE A 346 -18.70 -22.48 -8.06
CA PHE A 346 -17.78 -22.18 -9.16
C PHE A 346 -16.68 -21.21 -8.72
N ASN A 347 -17.05 -20.14 -8.03
CA ASN A 347 -16.09 -19.15 -7.54
C ASN A 347 -15.12 -19.75 -6.53
N LEU A 348 -15.61 -20.61 -5.65
CA LEU A 348 -14.77 -21.35 -4.70
C LEU A 348 -13.77 -22.27 -5.43
N ALA A 349 -14.22 -23.00 -6.46
CA ALA A 349 -13.35 -23.83 -7.29
C ALA A 349 -12.29 -23.00 -8.04
N LYS A 350 -12.68 -21.84 -8.57
CA LYS A 350 -11.76 -20.88 -9.19
C LYS A 350 -10.71 -20.39 -8.20
N LEU A 351 -11.10 -20.02 -6.97
CA LEU A 351 -10.16 -19.60 -5.92
C LEU A 351 -9.17 -20.72 -5.56
N TYR A 352 -9.61 -21.97 -5.46
CA TYR A 352 -8.72 -23.11 -5.24
C TYR A 352 -7.74 -23.36 -6.39
N TYR A 353 -8.10 -23.00 -7.63
CA TYR A 353 -7.28 -23.18 -8.82
C TYR A 353 -6.30 -22.04 -9.07
N ASP A 354 -6.76 -20.79 -9.02
CA ASP A 354 -5.93 -19.60 -9.26
C ASP A 354 -5.05 -19.27 -8.03
N GLY A 355 -5.53 -19.61 -6.83
CA GLY A 355 -4.90 -19.24 -5.57
C GLY A 355 -5.12 -17.75 -5.23
N ALA A 356 -4.88 -17.42 -3.97
CA ALA A 356 -4.95 -16.04 -3.48
C ALA A 356 -3.87 -15.81 -2.43
N ARG A 357 -3.65 -14.54 -2.07
CA ARG A 357 -2.73 -14.18 -1.00
C ARG A 357 -3.12 -14.88 0.30
N GLY A 358 -2.18 -15.60 0.90
CA GLY A 358 -2.40 -16.36 2.14
C GLY A 358 -3.20 -17.67 1.96
N MET A 359 -3.49 -18.07 0.72
CA MET A 359 -4.23 -19.28 0.39
C MET A 359 -3.36 -20.24 -0.43
N GLU A 360 -3.23 -21.49 0.02
CA GLU A 360 -2.55 -22.53 -0.73
C GLU A 360 -3.45 -23.06 -1.87
N LEU A 361 -2.82 -23.46 -2.98
CA LEU A 361 -3.50 -24.05 -4.13
C LEU A 361 -4.05 -25.45 -3.79
N ASP A 362 -5.35 -25.68 -4.00
CA ASP A 362 -6.00 -26.99 -3.84
C ASP A 362 -6.58 -27.46 -5.17
N LEU A 363 -5.67 -27.84 -6.07
CA LEU A 363 -6.00 -28.29 -7.42
C LEU A 363 -6.94 -29.53 -7.44
N PRO A 364 -6.79 -30.54 -6.55
CA PRO A 364 -7.71 -31.67 -6.52
C PRO A 364 -9.15 -31.26 -6.20
N ARG A 365 -9.37 -30.40 -5.19
CA ARG A 365 -10.74 -29.93 -4.87
C ARG A 365 -11.32 -29.06 -5.97
N ALA A 366 -10.51 -28.18 -6.57
CA ALA A 366 -10.94 -27.37 -7.70
C ALA A 366 -11.46 -28.25 -8.85
N LYS A 367 -10.72 -29.31 -9.20
CA LYS A 367 -11.10 -30.27 -10.24
C LYS A 367 -12.43 -30.96 -9.91
N GLU A 368 -12.61 -31.41 -8.67
CA GLU A 368 -13.83 -32.12 -8.26
C GLU A 368 -15.07 -31.24 -8.42
N GLU A 369 -14.98 -29.98 -7.97
CA GLU A 369 -16.08 -29.01 -8.11
C GLU A 369 -16.35 -28.64 -9.56
N PHE A 370 -15.32 -28.39 -10.38
CA PHE A 370 -15.52 -28.13 -11.81
C PHE A 370 -16.14 -29.34 -12.53
N MET A 371 -15.72 -30.56 -12.19
CA MET A 371 -16.33 -31.79 -12.72
C MET A 371 -17.79 -31.94 -12.30
N ARG A 372 -18.12 -31.59 -11.05
CA ARG A 372 -19.50 -31.63 -10.55
C ARG A 372 -20.39 -30.68 -11.34
N ILE A 373 -19.96 -29.43 -11.54
CA ILE A 373 -20.70 -28.42 -12.30
C ILE A 373 -20.84 -28.84 -13.76
N ALA A 374 -19.76 -29.29 -14.41
CA ALA A 374 -19.80 -29.72 -15.80
C ALA A 374 -20.74 -30.93 -16.03
N ARG A 375 -20.82 -31.86 -15.07
CA ARG A 375 -21.71 -33.03 -15.13
C ARG A 375 -23.20 -32.70 -15.01
N MET A 376 -23.55 -31.50 -14.53
CA MET A 376 -24.94 -31.06 -14.52
C MET A 376 -25.45 -30.76 -15.93
N TYR A 377 -24.54 -30.48 -16.88
CA TYR A 377 -24.88 -30.21 -18.27
C TYR A 377 -24.51 -31.35 -19.22
N TRP A 378 -23.30 -31.91 -19.11
CA TRP A 378 -22.85 -33.04 -19.91
C TRP A 378 -22.87 -34.33 -19.11
N LEU A 379 -23.77 -35.24 -19.49
CA LEU A 379 -23.86 -36.56 -18.89
C LEU A 379 -22.62 -37.41 -19.25
N PRO A 380 -22.27 -38.42 -18.43
CA PRO A 380 -21.21 -39.39 -18.77
C PRO A 380 -21.44 -40.11 -20.10
N SER A 381 -22.70 -40.20 -20.55
CA SER A 381 -23.10 -40.76 -21.84
C SER A 381 -22.78 -39.87 -23.05
N GLY A 382 -22.27 -38.64 -22.82
CA GLY A 382 -21.96 -37.68 -23.87
C GLY A 382 -23.14 -36.85 -24.37
N LYS A 383 -24.36 -37.09 -23.85
CA LYS A 383 -25.55 -36.30 -24.17
C LYS A 383 -25.63 -35.04 -23.29
N THR A 384 -26.11 -33.95 -23.87
CA THR A 384 -26.46 -32.72 -23.14
C THR A 384 -27.82 -32.86 -22.46
N VAL A 385 -27.98 -32.23 -21.30
CA VAL A 385 -29.26 -32.17 -20.58
C VAL A 385 -30.13 -31.08 -21.20
N SER A 386 -31.32 -31.45 -21.70
CA SER A 386 -32.25 -30.53 -22.37
C SER A 386 -33.00 -29.57 -21.44
N GLU A 387 -33.07 -29.88 -20.14
CA GLU A 387 -33.74 -29.07 -19.10
C GLU A 387 -32.72 -28.47 -18.11
N ALA A 388 -31.58 -27.99 -18.61
CA ALA A 388 -30.60 -27.34 -17.76
C ALA A 388 -31.10 -25.95 -17.31
N THR A 389 -30.80 -25.56 -16.07
CA THR A 389 -31.07 -24.18 -15.63
C THR A 389 -30.14 -23.21 -16.36
N ALA A 390 -30.59 -21.98 -16.63
CA ALA A 390 -29.79 -20.97 -17.32
C ALA A 390 -28.42 -20.71 -16.63
N ILE A 391 -28.36 -20.87 -15.30
CA ILE A 391 -27.11 -20.76 -14.53
C ILE A 391 -26.13 -21.89 -14.90
N VAL A 392 -26.62 -23.12 -15.06
CA VAL A 392 -25.82 -24.28 -15.50
C VAL A 392 -25.34 -24.10 -16.93
N GLU A 393 -26.19 -23.60 -17.84
CA GLU A 393 -25.80 -23.33 -19.23
C GLU A 393 -24.67 -22.30 -19.34
N LYS A 394 -24.60 -21.33 -18.42
CA LYS A 394 -23.51 -20.34 -18.36
C LYS A 394 -22.26 -20.86 -17.66
N LEU A 395 -22.40 -21.58 -16.54
CA LEU A 395 -21.27 -22.01 -15.70
C LEU A 395 -20.60 -23.30 -16.19
N ALA A 396 -21.36 -24.22 -16.79
CA ALA A 396 -20.80 -25.49 -17.24
C ALA A 396 -19.73 -25.31 -18.34
N PRO A 397 -19.91 -24.47 -19.38
CA PRO A 397 -18.85 -24.18 -20.37
C PRO A 397 -17.60 -23.58 -19.75
N ARG A 398 -17.74 -22.66 -18.78
CA ARG A 398 -16.62 -22.10 -18.04
C ARG A 398 -15.88 -23.17 -17.24
N ALA A 399 -16.61 -24.02 -16.53
CA ALA A 399 -16.03 -25.16 -15.80
C ALA A 399 -15.32 -26.14 -16.76
N ALA A 400 -15.87 -26.37 -17.95
CA ALA A 400 -15.23 -27.15 -19.00
C ALA A 400 -13.92 -26.50 -19.48
N GLY A 401 -13.85 -25.17 -19.59
CA GLY A 401 -12.62 -24.44 -19.88
C GLY A 401 -11.52 -24.66 -18.85
N TYR A 402 -11.85 -24.54 -17.55
CA TYR A 402 -10.90 -24.85 -16.47
C TYR A 402 -10.47 -26.32 -16.48
N LEU A 403 -11.40 -27.27 -16.64
CA LEU A 403 -11.05 -28.69 -16.75
C LEU A 403 -10.13 -28.95 -17.95
N GLY A 404 -10.45 -28.39 -19.11
CA GLY A 404 -9.63 -28.47 -20.32
C GLY A 404 -8.23 -27.95 -20.07
N ARG A 405 -8.10 -26.80 -19.40
CA ARG A 405 -6.82 -26.21 -19.00
C ARG A 405 -6.05 -27.08 -18.00
N MET A 406 -6.72 -27.65 -17.00
CA MET A 406 -6.12 -28.58 -16.04
C MET A 406 -5.55 -29.83 -16.72
N PHE A 407 -6.27 -30.41 -17.68
CA PHE A 407 -5.78 -31.55 -18.47
C PHE A 407 -4.67 -31.16 -19.45
N LEU A 408 -4.71 -29.95 -20.02
CA LEU A 408 -3.67 -29.40 -20.90
C LEU A 408 -2.35 -29.20 -20.12
N ARG A 409 -2.44 -28.65 -18.91
CA ARG A 409 -1.29 -28.29 -18.07
C ARG A 409 -0.81 -29.43 -17.16
N GLY A 410 -1.64 -30.43 -16.89
CA GLY A 410 -1.33 -31.51 -15.95
C GLY A 410 -1.41 -31.06 -14.48
N GLU A 411 -2.22 -30.05 -14.18
CA GLU A 411 -2.38 -29.47 -12.84
C GLU A 411 -3.51 -30.19 -12.09
N GLY A 412 -3.20 -30.80 -10.93
CA GLY A 412 -4.18 -31.59 -10.17
C GLY A 412 -4.66 -32.87 -10.88
N THR A 413 -4.05 -33.23 -12.02
CA THR A 413 -4.43 -34.39 -12.83
C THR A 413 -3.27 -34.82 -13.73
N LYS A 414 -3.32 -36.06 -14.24
CA LYS A 414 -2.39 -36.49 -15.29
C LYS A 414 -2.67 -35.72 -16.57
N GLN A 415 -1.63 -35.16 -17.18
CA GLN A 415 -1.72 -34.44 -18.45
C GLN A 415 -2.31 -35.33 -19.55
N SER A 416 -3.27 -34.79 -20.31
CA SER A 416 -3.86 -35.46 -21.46
C SER A 416 -4.41 -34.43 -22.46
N TYR A 417 -3.73 -34.30 -23.59
CA TYR A 417 -4.14 -33.36 -24.64
C TYR A 417 -5.46 -33.77 -25.32
N GLU A 418 -5.74 -35.07 -25.41
CA GLU A 418 -6.99 -35.58 -25.98
C GLU A 418 -8.20 -35.19 -25.12
N ILE A 419 -8.12 -35.44 -23.81
CA ILE A 419 -9.17 -35.07 -22.87
C ILE A 419 -9.31 -33.55 -22.78
N ALA A 420 -8.18 -32.82 -22.80
CA ALA A 420 -8.19 -31.36 -22.85
C ALA A 420 -8.99 -30.86 -24.06
N GLN A 421 -8.74 -31.36 -25.27
CA GLN A 421 -9.47 -30.95 -26.47
C GLN A 421 -10.98 -31.20 -26.36
N ILE A 422 -11.40 -32.32 -25.75
CA ILE A 422 -12.82 -32.63 -25.60
C ILE A 422 -13.51 -31.57 -24.73
N TRP A 423 -12.92 -31.22 -23.58
CA TRP A 423 -13.48 -30.21 -22.70
C TRP A 423 -13.40 -28.80 -23.28
N LEU A 424 -12.29 -28.46 -23.94
CA LEU A 424 -12.11 -27.15 -24.57
C LEU A 424 -13.10 -26.95 -25.73
N LYS A 425 -13.34 -27.97 -26.57
CA LYS A 425 -14.35 -27.88 -27.63
C LYS A 425 -15.75 -27.62 -27.08
N ARG A 426 -16.11 -28.27 -25.97
CA ARG A 426 -17.38 -28.03 -25.27
C ARG A 426 -17.50 -26.59 -24.78
N GLY A 427 -16.43 -25.99 -24.26
CA GLY A 427 -16.43 -24.58 -23.86
C GLY A 427 -16.53 -23.62 -25.04
N VAL A 428 -15.81 -23.92 -26.14
CA VAL A 428 -15.82 -23.11 -27.37
C VAL A 428 -17.20 -23.07 -28.02
N GLU A 429 -17.97 -24.15 -27.99
CA GLU A 429 -19.35 -24.19 -28.51
C GLU A 429 -20.27 -23.12 -27.89
N TYR A 430 -19.98 -22.68 -26.67
CA TYR A 430 -20.73 -21.67 -25.93
C TYR A 430 -19.95 -20.35 -25.75
N GLY A 431 -18.86 -20.15 -26.49
CA GLY A 431 -18.10 -18.90 -26.47
C GLY A 431 -17.24 -18.67 -25.22
N ASP A 432 -16.84 -19.72 -24.50
CA ASP A 432 -15.95 -19.56 -23.34
C ASP A 432 -14.54 -19.08 -23.76
N ALA A 433 -14.15 -17.89 -23.29
CA ALA A 433 -12.89 -17.24 -23.64
C ALA A 433 -11.65 -18.07 -23.25
N LEU A 434 -11.67 -18.69 -22.06
CA LEU A 434 -10.57 -19.54 -21.57
C LEU A 434 -10.38 -20.76 -22.48
N SER A 435 -11.50 -21.33 -22.94
CA SER A 435 -11.50 -22.48 -23.84
C SER A 435 -10.96 -22.13 -25.23
N GLN A 436 -11.42 -21.00 -25.78
CA GLN A 436 -10.92 -20.45 -27.05
C GLN A 436 -9.42 -20.20 -26.97
N TYR A 437 -8.95 -19.48 -25.96
CA TYR A 437 -7.53 -19.21 -25.74
C TYR A 437 -6.72 -20.51 -25.64
N SER A 438 -7.13 -21.45 -24.76
CA SER A 438 -6.39 -22.69 -24.55
C SER A 438 -6.31 -23.54 -25.81
N LEU A 439 -7.39 -23.59 -26.61
CA LEU A 439 -7.39 -24.29 -27.89
C LEU A 439 -6.51 -23.58 -28.93
N GLY A 440 -6.49 -22.25 -28.92
CA GLY A 440 -5.56 -21.43 -29.69
C GLY A 440 -4.10 -21.76 -29.38
N VAL A 441 -3.75 -21.85 -28.10
CA VAL A 441 -2.41 -22.27 -27.64
C VAL A 441 -2.07 -23.68 -28.11
N MET A 442 -3.03 -24.62 -28.07
CA MET A 442 -2.81 -25.98 -28.57
C MET A 442 -2.45 -25.99 -30.05
N TYR A 443 -3.16 -25.24 -30.90
CA TYR A 443 -2.83 -25.12 -32.32
C TYR A 443 -1.56 -24.34 -32.60
N MET A 444 -1.25 -23.33 -31.78
CA MET A 444 -0.04 -22.51 -31.92
C MET A 444 1.22 -23.34 -31.63
N GLN A 445 1.19 -24.14 -30.56
CA GLN A 445 2.33 -24.92 -30.07
C GLN A 445 2.35 -26.36 -30.60
N GLY A 446 1.26 -26.84 -31.21
CA GLY A 446 1.13 -28.22 -31.71
C GLY A 446 0.91 -29.26 -30.61
N LEU A 447 0.19 -28.90 -29.54
CA LEU A 447 -0.05 -29.77 -28.38
C LEU A 447 -1.24 -30.70 -28.64
N GLY A 448 -0.97 -31.96 -28.99
CA GLY A 448 -2.02 -32.95 -29.31
C GLY A 448 -2.83 -32.65 -30.57
N VAL A 449 -2.49 -31.58 -31.30
CA VAL A 449 -3.00 -31.22 -32.62
C VAL A 449 -1.82 -30.82 -33.52
N PRO A 450 -1.93 -30.97 -34.86
CA PRO A 450 -0.96 -30.39 -35.78
C PRO A 450 -0.88 -28.87 -35.61
N ARG A 451 0.32 -28.31 -35.70
CA ARG A 451 0.54 -26.86 -35.62
C ARG A 451 -0.19 -26.16 -36.77
N ASP A 452 -1.04 -25.19 -36.42
CA ASP A 452 -1.83 -24.42 -37.38
C ASP A 452 -2.00 -22.98 -36.89
N ALA A 453 -1.23 -22.06 -37.49
CA ALA A 453 -1.21 -20.67 -37.08
C ALA A 453 -2.51 -19.92 -37.40
N ILE A 454 -3.23 -20.32 -38.46
CA ILE A 454 -4.47 -19.65 -38.88
C ILE A 454 -5.58 -19.99 -37.90
N ARG A 455 -5.73 -21.28 -37.58
CA ARG A 455 -6.69 -21.70 -36.54
C ARG A 455 -6.32 -21.12 -35.19
N ALA A 456 -5.04 -21.11 -34.82
CA ALA A 456 -4.58 -20.48 -33.59
C ALA A 456 -4.99 -19.00 -33.52
N ALA A 457 -4.68 -18.20 -34.55
CA ALA A 457 -5.04 -16.79 -34.60
C ALA A 457 -6.55 -16.56 -34.53
N SER A 458 -7.37 -17.42 -35.16
CA SER A 458 -8.83 -17.30 -35.08
C SER A 458 -9.38 -17.53 -33.65
N TYR A 459 -8.85 -18.52 -32.93
CA TYR A 459 -9.26 -18.80 -31.56
C TYR A 459 -8.72 -17.75 -30.58
N LEU A 460 -7.48 -17.28 -30.77
CA LEU A 460 -6.90 -16.20 -29.99
C LEU A 460 -7.64 -14.87 -30.20
N GLY A 461 -8.06 -14.58 -31.44
CA GLY A 461 -8.88 -13.41 -31.76
C GLY A 461 -10.21 -13.42 -31.00
N ALA A 462 -10.95 -14.53 -31.05
CA ALA A 462 -12.21 -14.65 -30.31
C ALA A 462 -12.04 -14.50 -28.79
N ALA A 463 -10.94 -15.03 -28.23
CA ALA A 463 -10.62 -14.85 -26.81
C ALA A 463 -10.19 -13.41 -26.48
N ALA A 464 -9.46 -12.74 -27.38
CA ALA A 464 -9.04 -11.35 -27.23
C ALA A 464 -10.23 -10.37 -27.31
N ASP A 465 -11.24 -10.67 -28.13
CA ASP A 465 -12.52 -9.94 -28.22
C ASP A 465 -13.36 -10.08 -26.94
N SER A 466 -13.07 -11.12 -26.13
CA SER A 466 -13.63 -11.32 -24.79
C SER A 466 -12.76 -10.70 -23.68
N ASP A 467 -11.91 -9.73 -24.02
CA ASP A 467 -10.98 -9.01 -23.13
C ASP A 467 -9.95 -9.89 -22.39
N MET A 468 -9.66 -11.09 -22.91
CA MET A 468 -8.65 -11.95 -22.31
C MET A 468 -7.24 -11.44 -22.65
N ALA A 469 -6.58 -10.79 -21.68
CA ALA A 469 -5.31 -10.13 -21.91
C ALA A 469 -4.14 -11.03 -22.31
N VAL A 470 -4.16 -12.30 -21.89
CA VAL A 470 -3.15 -13.28 -22.33
C VAL A 470 -3.32 -13.53 -23.84
N ALA A 471 -4.56 -13.66 -24.32
CA ALA A 471 -4.86 -13.82 -25.73
C ALA A 471 -4.53 -12.55 -26.54
N GLN A 472 -4.86 -11.36 -26.00
CA GLN A 472 -4.46 -10.08 -26.61
C GLN A 472 -2.93 -9.98 -26.74
N THR A 473 -2.17 -10.43 -25.74
CA THR A 473 -0.71 -10.42 -25.81
C THR A 473 -0.19 -11.38 -26.87
N ASP A 474 -0.65 -12.62 -26.91
CA ASP A 474 -0.23 -13.60 -27.91
C ASP A 474 -0.59 -13.14 -29.34
N LEU A 475 -1.76 -12.54 -29.52
CA LEU A 475 -2.17 -11.98 -30.79
C LEU A 475 -1.31 -10.76 -31.19
N GLY A 476 -0.97 -9.90 -30.22
CA GLY A 476 -0.02 -8.81 -30.42
C GLY A 476 1.37 -9.30 -30.85
N VAL A 477 1.85 -10.40 -30.28
CA VAL A 477 3.11 -11.05 -30.72
C VAL A 477 3.00 -11.56 -32.16
N LEU A 478 1.88 -12.20 -32.53
CA LEU A 478 1.66 -12.66 -33.90
C LEU A 478 1.67 -11.51 -34.93
N PHE A 479 1.07 -10.36 -34.60
CA PHE A 479 1.13 -9.17 -35.46
C PHE A 479 2.52 -8.56 -35.52
N LEU A 480 3.24 -8.55 -34.39
CA LEU A 480 4.61 -8.05 -34.33
C LEU A 480 5.56 -8.90 -35.20
N ASP A 481 5.40 -10.23 -35.18
CA ASP A 481 6.15 -11.17 -36.03
C ASP A 481 5.87 -10.95 -37.53
N GLN A 482 4.68 -10.47 -37.89
CA GLN A 482 4.31 -10.10 -39.26
C GLN A 482 4.83 -8.70 -39.65
N GLY A 483 5.34 -7.92 -38.70
CA GLY A 483 5.79 -6.54 -38.90
C GLY A 483 4.69 -5.47 -38.75
N ASP A 484 3.47 -5.84 -38.33
CA ASP A 484 2.40 -4.88 -38.02
C ASP A 484 2.53 -4.37 -36.58
N ILE A 485 3.40 -3.37 -36.42
CA ILE A 485 3.73 -2.78 -35.12
C ILE A 485 2.55 -2.01 -34.52
N VAL A 486 1.71 -1.37 -35.36
CA VAL A 486 0.62 -0.50 -34.88
C VAL A 486 -0.47 -1.35 -34.23
N THR A 487 -0.89 -2.41 -34.91
CA THR A 487 -1.89 -3.35 -34.39
C THR A 487 -1.35 -4.13 -33.19
N ALA A 488 -0.09 -4.58 -33.24
CA ALA A 488 0.54 -5.25 -32.10
C ALA A 488 0.54 -4.36 -30.85
N ARG A 489 0.92 -3.09 -31.02
CA ARG A 489 0.93 -2.10 -29.93
C ARG A 489 -0.45 -1.92 -29.30
N SER A 490 -1.51 -1.78 -30.10
CA SER A 490 -2.87 -1.61 -29.55
C SER A 490 -3.27 -2.81 -28.70
N TYR A 491 -2.96 -4.03 -29.13
CA TYR A 491 -3.23 -5.22 -28.33
C TYR A 491 -2.42 -5.27 -27.03
N PHE A 492 -1.14 -4.85 -27.05
CA PHE A 492 -0.37 -4.76 -25.81
C PHE A 492 -0.89 -3.68 -24.87
N GLU A 493 -1.34 -2.53 -25.40
CA GLU A 493 -1.95 -1.46 -24.59
C GLU A 493 -3.26 -1.93 -23.93
N LEU A 494 -4.09 -2.71 -24.65
CA LEU A 494 -5.26 -3.39 -24.06
C LEU A 494 -4.85 -4.39 -22.97
N ALA A 495 -3.87 -5.25 -23.26
CA ALA A 495 -3.43 -6.28 -22.30
C ALA A 495 -2.81 -5.68 -21.03
N VAL A 496 -2.14 -4.53 -21.11
CA VAL A 496 -1.61 -3.79 -19.96
C VAL A 496 -2.70 -3.32 -19.01
N ARG A 497 -3.91 -3.03 -19.51
CA ARG A 497 -5.11 -2.76 -18.71
C ARG A 497 -5.67 -3.97 -17.98
N SER A 498 -5.05 -5.15 -18.06
CA SER A 498 -5.31 -6.25 -17.11
C SER A 498 -4.11 -6.51 -16.19
N GLY A 499 -2.95 -5.91 -16.52
CA GLY A 499 -1.72 -6.16 -15.81
C GLY A 499 -0.90 -7.34 -16.34
N HIS A 500 -1.05 -7.78 -17.59
CA HIS A 500 -0.28 -8.92 -18.12
C HIS A 500 1.23 -8.62 -18.25
N VAL A 501 2.10 -9.48 -17.72
CA VAL A 501 3.57 -9.22 -17.61
C VAL A 501 4.24 -9.04 -18.96
N GLU A 502 3.96 -9.93 -19.91
CA GLU A 502 4.61 -9.90 -21.22
C GLU A 502 4.22 -8.67 -22.03
N ALA A 503 2.99 -8.18 -21.88
CA ALA A 503 2.53 -6.97 -22.56
C ALA A 503 3.35 -5.75 -22.15
N TYR A 504 3.66 -5.60 -20.85
CA TYR A 504 4.58 -4.56 -20.37
C TYR A 504 5.97 -4.71 -20.98
N TYR A 505 6.50 -5.94 -21.06
CA TYR A 505 7.81 -6.19 -21.65
C TYR A 505 7.86 -5.80 -23.14
N TYR A 506 6.87 -6.19 -23.94
CA TYR A 506 6.84 -5.84 -25.36
C TYR A 506 6.64 -4.33 -25.59
N LEU A 507 5.79 -3.65 -24.81
CA LEU A 507 5.66 -2.19 -24.89
C LEU A 507 6.96 -1.49 -24.50
N ALA A 508 7.70 -2.03 -23.52
CA ALA A 508 9.01 -1.51 -23.16
C ALA A 508 10.02 -1.68 -24.30
N GLU A 509 10.03 -2.83 -25.00
CA GLU A 509 10.86 -3.06 -26.18
C GLU A 509 10.53 -2.07 -27.31
N LEU A 510 9.25 -1.90 -27.63
CA LEU A 510 8.80 -0.94 -28.65
C LEU A 510 9.23 0.50 -28.31
N ALA A 511 9.06 0.91 -27.04
CA ALA A 511 9.44 2.24 -26.57
C ALA A 511 10.96 2.46 -26.54
N ASN A 512 11.73 1.43 -26.19
CA ASN A 512 13.19 1.49 -26.14
C ASN A 512 13.82 1.54 -27.53
N GLN A 513 13.24 0.81 -28.49
CA GLN A 513 13.72 0.77 -29.87
C GLN A 513 13.19 1.94 -30.72
N GLY A 514 12.13 2.63 -30.27
CA GLY A 514 11.48 3.68 -31.05
C GLY A 514 10.66 3.11 -32.22
N LEU A 515 10.04 1.94 -32.03
CA LEU A 515 9.21 1.29 -33.04
C LEU A 515 7.78 1.85 -32.96
N GLY A 516 7.33 2.53 -34.01
CA GLY A 516 6.00 3.12 -34.12
C GLY A 516 5.78 4.45 -33.38
N ARG A 517 6.71 4.88 -32.52
CA ARG A 517 6.80 6.21 -31.87
C ARG A 517 8.27 6.54 -31.61
N ASP A 518 8.55 7.79 -31.24
CA ASP A 518 9.90 8.20 -30.84
C ASP A 518 10.41 7.38 -29.64
N ARG A 519 11.72 7.07 -29.66
CA ARG A 519 12.37 6.35 -28.56
C ARG A 519 12.23 7.13 -27.26
N SER A 520 11.72 6.48 -26.22
CA SER A 520 11.59 7.04 -24.88
C SER A 520 12.15 6.09 -23.83
N CYS A 521 13.36 6.40 -23.34
CA CYS A 521 14.02 5.61 -22.29
C CYS A 521 13.25 5.66 -20.96
N ASN A 522 12.57 6.77 -20.64
CA ASN A 522 11.82 6.90 -19.40
C ASN A 522 10.59 5.99 -19.37
N VAL A 523 9.83 5.97 -20.47
CA VAL A 523 8.67 5.09 -20.63
C VAL A 523 9.10 3.62 -20.65
N ALA A 524 10.19 3.32 -21.38
CA ALA A 524 10.76 1.97 -21.40
C ALA A 524 11.20 1.50 -20.00
N ALA A 525 11.92 2.34 -19.25
CA ALA A 525 12.35 2.02 -17.89
C ALA A 525 11.15 1.73 -16.97
N ALA A 526 10.08 2.52 -17.06
CA ALA A 526 8.87 2.32 -16.27
C ALA A 526 8.18 0.97 -16.60
N PHE A 527 8.01 0.64 -17.89
CA PHE A 527 7.39 -0.62 -18.28
C PHE A 527 8.26 -1.84 -17.97
N TYR A 528 9.58 -1.79 -18.19
CA TYR A 528 10.47 -2.88 -17.78
C TYR A 528 10.46 -3.08 -16.27
N LYS A 529 10.44 -1.99 -15.49
CA LYS A 529 10.31 -2.06 -14.04
C LYS A 529 9.04 -2.81 -13.65
N ILE A 530 7.88 -2.42 -14.18
CA ILE A 530 6.60 -3.09 -13.89
C ILE A 530 6.64 -4.58 -14.27
N ALA A 531 7.21 -4.91 -15.43
CA ALA A 531 7.34 -6.30 -15.87
C ALA A 531 8.23 -7.13 -14.92
N ALA A 532 9.36 -6.57 -14.47
CA ALA A 532 10.26 -7.20 -13.52
C ALA A 532 9.65 -7.32 -12.11
N GLU A 533 8.87 -6.33 -11.68
CA GLU A 533 8.22 -6.33 -10.39
C GLU A 533 7.10 -7.37 -10.28
N LYS A 534 6.36 -7.64 -11.37
CA LYS A 534 5.27 -8.62 -11.37
C LYS A 534 5.69 -10.07 -11.13
N ALA A 535 6.91 -10.45 -11.53
CA ALA A 535 7.46 -11.77 -11.21
C ALA A 535 8.24 -11.73 -9.88
N GLU A 536 7.58 -11.29 -8.81
CA GLU A 536 8.19 -11.01 -7.50
C GLU A 536 9.04 -12.15 -6.97
N ILE A 537 8.68 -13.40 -7.24
CA ILE A 537 9.43 -14.60 -6.81
C ILE A 537 10.87 -14.66 -7.38
N VAL A 538 11.13 -14.01 -8.52
CA VAL A 538 12.44 -13.97 -9.18
C VAL A 538 13.28 -12.80 -8.69
N SER A 539 12.64 -11.68 -8.42
CA SER A 539 13.27 -10.39 -8.16
C SER A 539 13.35 -10.05 -6.67
N ALA A 540 12.39 -10.47 -5.83
CA ALA A 540 12.23 -10.00 -4.45
C ALA A 540 11.95 -11.12 -3.43
N SER A 541 12.07 -10.78 -2.15
CA SER A 541 11.91 -11.67 -1.00
C SER A 541 10.62 -11.38 -0.19
N PHE A 542 9.53 -10.98 -0.85
CA PHE A 542 8.27 -10.66 -0.17
C PHE A 542 7.66 -11.85 0.57
N ILE A 543 7.77 -13.06 0.03
CA ILE A 543 7.24 -14.27 0.71
C ILE A 543 7.90 -14.43 2.08
N GLU A 544 9.24 -14.41 2.12
CA GLU A 544 9.99 -14.49 3.39
C GLU A 544 9.68 -13.33 4.33
N ALA A 545 9.57 -12.10 3.80
CA ALA A 545 9.25 -10.92 4.60
C ALA A 545 7.86 -11.01 5.24
N ASN A 546 6.86 -11.42 4.47
CA ASN A 546 5.48 -11.58 4.92
C ASN A 546 5.39 -12.71 5.95
N GLU A 547 6.03 -13.85 5.71
CA GLU A 547 6.05 -14.97 6.66
C GLU A 547 6.72 -14.60 7.98
N ALA A 548 7.83 -13.85 7.94
CA ALA A 548 8.50 -13.37 9.14
C ALA A 548 7.64 -12.36 9.91
N TYR A 549 6.92 -11.48 9.19
CA TYR A 549 6.01 -10.51 9.78
C TYR A 549 4.81 -11.19 10.46
N GLU A 550 4.18 -12.16 9.78
CA GLU A 550 3.08 -12.97 10.34
C GLU A 550 3.53 -13.81 11.54
N ALA A 551 4.80 -14.23 11.57
CA ALA A 551 5.40 -14.92 12.71
C ALA A 551 5.75 -13.99 13.89
N GLY A 552 5.65 -12.66 13.72
CA GLY A 552 6.03 -11.67 14.72
C GLY A 552 7.53 -11.38 14.82
N ASP A 553 8.36 -11.91 13.91
CA ASP A 553 9.79 -11.62 13.82
C ASP A 553 10.01 -10.33 13.00
N LEU A 554 9.71 -9.19 13.64
CA LEU A 554 9.82 -7.86 13.02
C LEU A 554 11.23 -7.57 12.49
N PRO A 555 12.32 -7.89 13.19
CA PRO A 555 13.65 -7.65 12.65
C PRO A 555 13.94 -8.42 11.36
N ARG A 556 13.63 -9.72 11.29
CA ARG A 556 13.83 -10.49 10.05
C ARG A 556 12.95 -9.97 8.92
N ALA A 557 11.69 -9.66 9.21
CA ALA A 557 10.77 -9.08 8.24
C ALA A 557 11.30 -7.74 7.69
N THR A 558 11.78 -6.86 8.58
CA THR A 558 12.30 -5.54 8.22
C THR A 558 13.50 -5.65 7.30
N VAL A 559 14.45 -6.55 7.57
CA VAL A 559 15.60 -6.76 6.67
C VAL A 559 15.16 -7.23 5.29
N ALA A 560 14.24 -8.20 5.22
CA ALA A 560 13.74 -8.70 3.95
C ALA A 560 12.98 -7.61 3.16
N TYR A 561 12.19 -6.76 3.83
CA TYR A 561 11.58 -5.60 3.20
C TYR A 561 12.61 -4.54 2.79
N MET A 562 13.66 -4.29 3.58
CA MET A 562 14.74 -3.36 3.21
C MET A 562 15.44 -3.81 1.93
N MET A 563 15.71 -5.11 1.77
CA MET A 563 16.30 -5.64 0.54
C MET A 563 15.42 -5.38 -0.68
N ALA A 564 14.09 -5.60 -0.58
CA ALA A 564 13.15 -5.27 -1.64
C ALA A 564 13.00 -3.75 -1.85
N ALA A 565 13.10 -2.96 -0.78
CA ALA A 565 13.03 -1.50 -0.84
C ALA A 565 14.23 -0.90 -1.60
N GLU A 566 15.43 -1.45 -1.42
CA GLU A 566 16.64 -1.09 -2.18
C GLU A 566 16.56 -1.51 -3.66
N GLN A 567 15.77 -2.53 -4.00
CA GLN A 567 15.48 -2.90 -5.38
C GLN A 567 14.51 -1.93 -6.08
N GLY A 568 13.83 -1.06 -5.32
CA GLY A 568 12.94 -0.03 -5.84
C GLY A 568 11.45 -0.31 -5.66
N TYR A 569 11.07 -1.39 -4.97
CA TYR A 569 9.66 -1.68 -4.69
C TYR A 569 9.06 -0.64 -3.73
N GLU A 570 8.07 0.09 -4.22
CA GLU A 570 7.37 1.11 -3.42
C GLU A 570 6.72 0.51 -2.17
N ASN A 571 6.02 -0.63 -2.31
CA ASN A 571 5.35 -1.30 -1.19
C ASN A 571 6.34 -1.68 -0.07
N ALA A 572 7.53 -2.15 -0.43
CA ALA A 572 8.56 -2.47 0.54
C ALA A 572 9.12 -1.22 1.24
N GLN A 573 9.33 -0.13 0.49
CA GLN A 573 9.76 1.16 1.06
C GLN A 573 8.74 1.68 2.09
N ALA A 574 7.44 1.62 1.76
CA ALA A 574 6.37 1.97 2.69
C ALA A 574 6.35 1.06 3.92
N ASN A 575 6.53 -0.26 3.75
CA ASN A 575 6.54 -1.23 4.85
C ASN A 575 7.69 -1.00 5.82
N VAL A 576 8.91 -0.80 5.32
CA VAL A 576 10.08 -0.50 6.16
C VAL A 576 9.85 0.79 6.95
N ALA A 577 9.43 1.85 6.26
CA ALA A 577 9.19 3.14 6.91
C ALA A 577 8.14 3.04 8.01
N TRP A 578 7.06 2.29 7.76
CA TRP A 578 5.97 2.10 8.71
C TRP A 578 6.39 1.25 9.93
N ILE A 579 7.16 0.17 9.74
CA ILE A 579 7.69 -0.63 10.84
C ILE A 579 8.61 0.22 11.74
N LEU A 580 9.54 0.96 11.14
CA LEU A 580 10.47 1.82 11.87
C LEU A 580 9.74 2.96 12.60
N ASP A 581 8.76 3.60 11.97
CA ASP A 581 7.97 4.67 12.58
C ASP A 581 7.17 4.18 13.81
N ARG A 582 6.62 2.95 13.77
CA ARG A 582 5.92 2.36 14.94
C ARG A 582 6.84 1.95 16.07
N SER A 583 8.08 1.57 15.77
CA SER A 583 9.07 1.26 16.81
C SER A 583 9.49 2.50 17.62
N SER A 584 9.25 3.71 17.10
CA SER A 584 9.45 4.95 17.85
C SER A 584 8.26 5.22 18.80
N PRO A 585 8.46 5.36 20.12
CA PRO A 585 7.36 5.62 21.04
C PRO A 585 6.80 7.03 20.82
N LYS A 586 5.66 7.12 20.12
CA LYS A 586 4.97 8.39 19.83
C LYS A 586 4.37 9.04 21.09
N TRP A 587 4.02 8.24 22.10
CA TRP A 587 3.38 8.66 23.34
C TRP A 587 4.04 7.98 24.54
N SER A 588 4.82 8.74 25.30
CA SER A 588 5.31 8.35 26.63
C SER A 588 4.69 9.32 27.63
N ILE A 589 3.87 8.82 28.56
CA ILE A 589 3.33 9.60 29.69
C ILE A 589 4.44 10.43 30.40
N PRO A 590 5.68 9.93 30.55
CA PRO A 590 6.84 10.72 30.96
C PRO A 590 7.11 12.02 30.19
N ASN A 591 6.84 12.11 28.87
CA ASN A 591 7.02 13.33 28.07
C ASN A 591 5.92 14.38 28.32
N LEU A 592 4.71 13.93 28.70
CA LEU A 592 3.64 14.83 29.11
C LEU A 592 3.88 15.35 30.54
N VAL A 593 4.34 14.48 31.43
CA VAL A 593 4.63 14.81 32.83
C VAL A 593 5.88 15.69 32.94
N SER A 594 6.92 15.49 32.14
CA SER A 594 8.11 16.38 32.12
C SER A 594 7.82 17.77 31.56
N ARG A 595 6.84 17.91 30.65
CA ARG A 595 6.32 19.22 30.21
C ARG A 595 5.50 19.94 31.29
N ILE A 596 4.96 19.22 32.27
CA ILE A 596 4.11 19.76 33.34
C ILE A 596 4.89 19.91 34.67
N VAL A 597 5.90 19.08 34.91
CA VAL A 597 6.74 19.03 36.13
C VAL A 597 8.21 18.86 35.73
N PRO A 598 9.00 19.96 35.66
CA PRO A 598 10.40 19.93 35.17
C PRO A 598 11.40 19.15 36.06
N ARG A 599 10.97 18.66 37.24
CA ARG A 599 11.84 17.99 38.22
C ARG A 599 11.95 16.48 38.03
N ILE A 600 11.15 15.90 37.14
CA ILE A 600 11.27 14.49 36.75
C ILE A 600 12.03 14.51 35.42
N GLY A 601 13.34 14.24 35.49
CA GLY A 601 14.21 14.22 34.32
C GLY A 601 13.67 13.29 33.22
N PRO A 602 14.00 13.55 31.95
CA PRO A 602 13.59 12.65 30.87
C PRO A 602 14.10 11.25 31.19
N ALA A 603 13.20 10.26 31.14
CA ALA A 603 13.61 8.86 31.16
C ALA A 603 14.63 8.67 30.02
N THR A 604 15.81 8.17 30.35
CA THR A 604 16.92 7.94 29.42
C THR A 604 16.55 6.83 28.44
N VAL A 605 15.76 7.17 27.44
CA VAL A 605 15.73 6.42 26.18
C VAL A 605 16.96 6.88 25.41
N ASP A 606 17.80 5.95 24.97
CA ASP A 606 18.95 6.25 24.10
C ASP A 606 18.46 6.96 22.84
N SER A 607 18.48 8.30 22.89
CA SER A 607 17.96 9.17 21.83
C SER A 607 18.71 9.00 20.49
N SER A 608 19.91 8.43 20.52
CA SER A 608 20.76 8.19 19.34
C SER A 608 20.21 7.09 18.43
N SER A 609 19.77 5.95 18.97
CA SER A 609 19.22 4.84 18.18
C SER A 609 17.82 5.14 17.64
N VAL A 610 17.00 5.84 18.44
CA VAL A 610 15.69 6.35 18.00
C VAL A 610 15.86 7.40 16.90
N SER A 611 16.91 8.22 16.96
CA SER A 611 17.23 9.21 15.92
C SER A 611 17.70 8.56 14.61
N SER A 612 18.49 7.47 14.66
CA SER A 612 18.94 6.78 13.44
C SER A 612 17.80 6.06 12.72
N ASP A 613 16.94 5.36 13.47
CA ASP A 613 15.79 4.65 12.89
C ASP A 613 14.74 5.63 12.35
N ALA A 614 14.52 6.77 13.03
CA ALA A 614 13.65 7.84 12.53
C ALA A 614 14.18 8.48 11.24
N HIS A 615 15.49 8.70 11.14
CA HIS A 615 16.13 9.20 9.92
C HIS A 615 15.96 8.20 8.76
N LEU A 616 16.20 6.91 9.03
CA LEU A 616 16.02 5.85 8.03
C LEU A 616 14.55 5.73 7.59
N ALA A 617 13.59 5.84 8.53
CA ALA A 617 12.17 5.85 8.22
C ALA A 617 11.80 7.01 7.27
N LEU A 618 12.32 8.21 7.52
CA LEU A 618 12.10 9.37 6.66
C LEU A 618 12.68 9.16 5.24
N ILE A 619 13.86 8.55 5.12
CA ILE A 619 14.44 8.21 3.82
C ILE A 619 13.48 7.30 3.04
N TYR A 620 12.97 6.25 3.67
CA TYR A 620 12.07 5.30 3.00
C TYR A 620 10.69 5.89 2.69
N TYR A 621 10.10 6.69 3.59
CA TYR A 621 8.88 7.44 3.28
C TYR A 621 9.08 8.37 2.09
N THR A 622 10.20 9.10 2.04
CA THR A 622 10.51 10.00 0.92
C THR A 622 10.67 9.23 -0.40
N ARG A 623 11.30 8.06 -0.38
CA ARG A 623 11.45 7.20 -1.57
C ARG A 623 10.09 6.66 -2.05
N SER A 624 9.25 6.18 -1.13
CA SER A 624 7.88 5.73 -1.44
C SER A 624 7.01 6.89 -1.95
N ALA A 625 7.13 8.09 -1.36
CA ALA A 625 6.43 9.30 -1.79
C ALA A 625 6.79 9.72 -3.23
N ARG A 626 8.07 9.62 -3.62
CA ARG A 626 8.52 9.87 -5.00
C ARG A 626 7.92 8.88 -6.01
N GLN A 627 7.44 7.74 -5.54
CA GLN A 627 6.70 6.74 -6.32
C GLN A 627 5.18 6.90 -6.19
N GLN A 628 4.70 8.11 -5.88
CA GLN A 628 3.28 8.49 -5.82
C GLN A 628 2.49 7.89 -4.65
N ASN A 629 3.15 7.51 -3.55
CA ASN A 629 2.44 7.18 -2.31
C ASN A 629 2.14 8.45 -1.50
N LEU A 630 0.85 8.80 -1.43
CA LEU A 630 0.36 10.00 -0.75
C LEU A 630 0.48 9.92 0.79
N ASP A 631 0.23 8.76 1.39
CA ASP A 631 0.34 8.58 2.84
C ASP A 631 1.81 8.68 3.30
N SER A 632 2.74 8.15 2.50
CA SER A 632 4.18 8.34 2.73
C SER A 632 4.62 9.81 2.57
N LEU A 633 4.04 10.54 1.61
CA LEU A 633 4.32 11.97 1.41
C LEU A 633 3.87 12.81 2.61
N LEU A 634 2.69 12.50 3.16
CA LEU A 634 2.18 13.12 4.38
C LEU A 634 3.10 12.83 5.58
N LYS A 635 3.57 11.59 5.72
CA LYS A 635 4.49 11.23 6.80
C LYS A 635 5.84 11.91 6.68
N ALA A 636 6.36 12.10 5.48
CA ALA A 636 7.55 12.91 5.27
C ALA A 636 7.32 14.37 5.72
N GLY A 637 6.15 14.93 5.43
CA GLY A 637 5.74 16.25 5.94
C GLY A 637 5.65 16.31 7.47
N ASP A 638 5.03 15.31 8.10
CA ASP A 638 4.93 15.20 9.57
C ASP A 638 6.32 15.12 10.21
N ALA A 639 7.24 14.37 9.61
CA ALA A 639 8.62 14.23 10.07
C ALA A 639 9.37 15.56 10.00
N HIS A 640 9.24 16.31 8.90
CA HIS A 640 9.81 17.66 8.77
C HIS A 640 9.19 18.65 9.74
N LEU A 641 7.87 18.57 10.01
CA LEU A 641 7.21 19.44 10.96
C LEU A 641 7.66 19.16 12.40
N SER A 642 7.78 17.89 12.77
CA SER A 642 8.13 17.45 14.13
C SER A 642 9.64 17.42 14.41
N GLY A 643 10.48 17.49 13.37
CA GLY A 643 11.93 17.32 13.48
C GLY A 643 12.34 15.86 13.74
N GLN A 644 11.55 14.89 13.27
CA GLN A 644 11.89 13.47 13.38
C GLN A 644 12.84 13.08 12.25
N GLY A 645 14.04 12.64 12.60
CA GLY A 645 15.06 12.23 11.62
C GLY A 645 15.68 13.37 10.80
N THR A 646 15.17 14.61 10.89
CA THR A 646 15.74 15.83 10.29
C THR A 646 15.52 17.04 11.19
N ALA A 647 16.20 18.15 10.92
CA ALA A 647 15.90 19.41 11.59
C ALA A 647 14.45 19.85 11.28
N PRO A 648 13.70 20.39 12.28
CA PRO A 648 12.33 20.81 12.08
C PRO A 648 12.27 21.95 11.05
N SER A 649 11.53 21.74 9.96
CA SER A 649 11.32 22.72 8.89
C SER A 649 9.83 22.78 8.52
N PRO A 650 9.11 23.82 8.99
CA PRO A 650 7.70 23.99 8.65
C PRO A 650 7.49 24.35 7.18
N GLU A 651 8.48 24.96 6.51
CA GLU A 651 8.42 25.29 5.08
C GLU A 651 8.43 24.02 4.22
N ASN A 652 9.32 23.07 4.54
CA ASN A 652 9.37 21.78 3.85
C ASN A 652 8.10 20.96 4.11
N ALA A 653 7.58 21.00 5.34
CA ALA A 653 6.32 20.35 5.66
C ALA A 653 5.15 20.92 4.86
N ALA A 654 5.08 22.26 4.72
CA ALA A 654 4.08 22.92 3.90
C ALA A 654 4.14 22.43 2.45
N ALA A 655 5.34 22.37 1.86
CA ALA A 655 5.54 21.90 0.49
C ALA A 655 5.08 20.44 0.29
N CYS A 656 5.33 19.56 1.26
CA CYS A 656 4.83 18.18 1.22
C CYS A 656 3.29 18.14 1.26
N TYR A 657 2.66 18.91 2.14
CA TYR A 657 1.20 18.93 2.24
C TYR A 657 0.52 19.62 1.06
N THR A 658 1.13 20.65 0.46
CA THR A 658 0.61 21.27 -0.77
C THR A 658 0.63 20.26 -1.92
N ALA A 659 1.75 19.57 -2.11
CA ALA A 659 1.86 18.53 -3.14
C ALA A 659 0.86 17.38 -2.91
N ALA A 660 0.64 16.98 -1.65
CA ALA A 660 -0.37 15.99 -1.32
C ALA A 660 -1.81 16.50 -1.53
N ALA A 661 -2.10 17.77 -1.22
CA ALA A 661 -3.42 18.37 -1.37
C ALA A 661 -3.79 18.59 -2.86
N GLU A 662 -2.81 18.86 -3.73
CA GLU A 662 -3.00 18.97 -5.19
C GLU A 662 -3.58 17.69 -5.81
N SER A 663 -3.28 16.52 -5.23
CA SER A 663 -3.84 15.25 -5.68
C SER A 663 -5.36 15.13 -5.49
N GLN A 664 -5.96 16.02 -4.69
CA GLN A 664 -7.38 16.03 -4.30
C GLN A 664 -7.92 14.73 -3.69
N ARG A 665 -7.03 13.83 -3.24
CA ARG A 665 -7.40 12.53 -2.67
C ARG A 665 -7.24 12.45 -1.16
N SER A 666 -6.42 13.33 -0.56
CA SER A 666 -6.15 13.32 0.88
C SER A 666 -6.84 14.45 1.62
N ALA A 667 -7.89 14.09 2.37
CA ALA A 667 -8.52 15.02 3.31
C ALA A 667 -7.57 15.41 4.46
N GLN A 668 -6.72 14.50 4.91
CA GLN A 668 -5.72 14.78 5.96
C GLN A 668 -4.70 15.83 5.51
N ALA A 669 -4.22 15.76 4.26
CA ALA A 669 -3.31 16.76 3.70
C ALA A 669 -3.93 18.15 3.67
N MET A 670 -5.17 18.24 3.18
CA MET A 670 -5.92 19.50 3.13
C MET A 670 -6.17 20.06 4.53
N TRP A 671 -6.53 19.20 5.48
CA TRP A 671 -6.71 19.63 6.88
C TRP A 671 -5.40 20.12 7.50
N ASN A 672 -4.29 19.41 7.31
CA ASN A 672 -2.96 19.81 7.79
C ASN A 672 -2.54 21.16 7.19
N LEU A 673 -2.73 21.35 5.89
CA LEU A 673 -2.41 22.61 5.21
C LEU A 673 -3.30 23.77 5.68
N GLY A 674 -4.59 23.52 5.88
CA GLY A 674 -5.53 24.49 6.47
C GLY A 674 -5.10 24.91 7.87
N TRP A 675 -4.63 23.96 8.69
CA TRP A 675 -4.08 24.23 10.01
C TRP A 675 -2.76 25.02 9.96
N MET A 676 -1.90 24.79 8.96
CA MET A 676 -0.69 25.59 8.76
C MET A 676 -1.00 27.04 8.38
N HIS A 677 -1.97 27.28 7.50
CA HIS A 677 -2.46 28.64 7.18
C HIS A 677 -3.15 29.32 8.36
N GLU A 678 -3.83 28.56 9.22
CA GLU A 678 -4.47 29.09 10.43
C GLU A 678 -3.42 29.62 11.43
N LEU A 679 -2.31 28.90 11.60
CA LEU A 679 -1.24 29.24 12.54
C LEU A 679 -0.17 30.16 11.94
N GLY A 680 0.02 30.14 10.62
CA GLY A 680 1.13 30.81 9.94
C GLY A 680 2.45 30.04 10.06
N LEU A 681 2.40 28.69 10.04
CA LEU A 681 3.58 27.83 10.12
C LEU A 681 4.07 27.52 8.70
N GLY A 682 5.26 27.99 8.31
CA GLY A 682 5.85 27.74 6.98
C GLY A 682 5.12 28.35 5.80
N VAL A 683 3.92 28.91 6.02
CA VAL A 683 3.09 29.60 5.04
C VAL A 683 2.50 30.85 5.67
N GLU A 684 2.14 31.83 4.84
CA GLU A 684 1.47 33.03 5.29
C GLU A 684 0.13 32.71 5.99
N LYS A 685 -0.09 33.43 7.09
CA LYS A 685 -1.30 33.28 7.90
C LYS A 685 -2.50 33.89 7.18
N ASP A 686 -3.44 33.04 6.77
CA ASP A 686 -4.65 33.44 6.05
C ASP A 686 -5.85 32.60 6.50
N PHE A 687 -6.80 33.21 7.20
CA PHE A 687 -7.96 32.50 7.73
C PHE A 687 -8.96 32.11 6.64
N HIS A 688 -8.98 32.80 5.51
CA HIS A 688 -9.84 32.40 4.39
C HIS A 688 -9.33 31.16 3.71
N LEU A 689 -8.03 31.15 3.41
CA LEU A 689 -7.42 30.03 2.75
C LEU A 689 -7.47 28.78 3.66
N ALA A 690 -7.26 28.97 4.97
CA ALA A 690 -7.50 27.92 5.96
C ALA A 690 -8.94 27.36 5.91
N LYS A 691 -9.96 28.23 5.89
CA LYS A 691 -11.37 27.81 5.74
C LYS A 691 -11.59 27.03 4.45
N ARG A 692 -11.05 27.51 3.32
CA ARG A 692 -11.19 26.85 2.02
C ARG A 692 -10.62 25.43 2.04
N TYR A 693 -9.44 25.25 2.62
CA TYR A 693 -8.84 23.92 2.75
C TYR A 693 -9.62 23.01 3.69
N TYR A 694 -10.19 23.54 4.78
CA TYR A 694 -11.10 22.78 5.63
C TYR A 694 -12.38 22.36 4.91
N ASP A 695 -13.01 23.27 4.16
CA ASP A 695 -14.20 22.96 3.38
C ASP A 695 -13.87 21.89 2.30
N LEU A 696 -12.73 22.02 1.61
CA LEU A 696 -12.24 21.03 0.64
C LEU A 696 -11.97 19.65 1.27
N ALA A 697 -11.41 19.61 2.49
CA ALA A 697 -11.20 18.36 3.22
C ALA A 697 -12.52 17.62 3.50
N LEU A 698 -13.59 18.38 3.80
CA LEU A 698 -14.93 17.83 4.06
C LEU A 698 -15.63 17.36 2.78
N GLU A 699 -15.40 18.04 1.65
CA GLU A 699 -15.87 17.57 0.34
C GLU A 699 -15.18 16.27 -0.09
N THR A 700 -13.89 16.16 0.20
CA THR A 700 -13.06 15.00 -0.17
C THR A 700 -13.40 13.77 0.69
N ASN A 701 -13.60 13.94 2.00
CA ASN A 701 -13.93 12.84 2.90
C ASN A 701 -15.10 13.20 3.84
N LYS A 702 -16.20 12.44 3.72
CA LYS A 702 -17.38 12.57 4.58
C LYS A 702 -17.09 12.18 6.04
N GLU A 703 -16.15 11.27 6.28
CA GLU A 703 -15.77 10.82 7.63
C GLU A 703 -15.04 11.92 8.42
N ALA A 704 -14.40 12.86 7.71
CA ALA A 704 -13.73 14.02 8.30
C ALA A 704 -14.70 15.11 8.81
N TYR A 705 -16.03 14.91 8.70
CA TYR A 705 -17.05 15.91 9.03
C TYR A 705 -16.87 16.50 10.44
N LEU A 706 -16.78 15.67 11.48
CA LEU A 706 -16.70 16.15 12.86
C LEU A 706 -15.37 16.90 13.14
N PRO A 707 -14.18 16.34 12.85
CA PRO A 707 -12.91 17.05 13.02
C PRO A 707 -12.86 18.39 12.27
N VAL A 708 -13.33 18.43 11.03
CA VAL A 708 -13.33 19.64 10.20
C VAL A 708 -14.28 20.69 10.77
N LYS A 709 -15.50 20.32 11.18
CA LYS A 709 -16.45 21.29 11.77
C LYS A 709 -15.94 21.87 13.09
N LEU A 710 -15.27 21.07 13.91
CA LEU A 710 -14.60 21.56 15.12
C LEU A 710 -13.46 22.54 14.78
N SER A 711 -12.66 22.22 13.78
CA SER A 711 -11.56 23.09 13.29
C SER A 711 -12.10 24.41 12.74
N LEU A 712 -13.17 24.37 11.94
CA LEU A 712 -13.87 25.56 11.46
C LEU A 712 -14.47 26.40 12.60
N LEU A 713 -14.96 25.77 13.67
CA LEU A 713 -15.43 26.49 14.85
C LEU A 713 -14.28 27.22 15.55
N VAL A 714 -13.15 26.54 15.76
CA VAL A 714 -11.94 27.13 16.35
C VAL A 714 -11.44 28.29 15.48
N LEU A 715 -11.38 28.09 14.16
CA LEU A 715 -10.98 29.12 13.20
C LEU A 715 -11.89 30.35 13.27
N ARG A 716 -13.21 30.16 13.36
CA ARG A 716 -14.17 31.28 13.52
C ARG A 716 -13.97 32.03 14.84
N VAL A 717 -13.72 31.31 15.94
CA VAL A 717 -13.42 31.94 17.24
C VAL A 717 -12.11 32.74 17.16
N ARG A 718 -11.09 32.21 16.49
CA ARG A 718 -9.80 32.91 16.28
C ARG A 718 -9.93 34.12 15.36
N SER A 719 -10.71 34.02 14.27
CA SER A 719 -11.01 35.15 13.38
C SER A 719 -11.75 36.24 14.13
N TRP A 720 -12.80 35.90 14.87
CA TRP A 720 -13.53 36.85 15.71
C TRP A 720 -12.61 37.55 16.73
N TRP A 721 -11.74 36.79 17.39
CA TRP A 721 -10.79 37.35 18.36
C TRP A 721 -9.70 38.22 17.70
N ASN A 722 -9.33 37.92 16.46
CA ASN A 722 -8.43 38.76 15.66
C ASN A 722 -9.09 40.09 15.31
N ASP A 723 -10.36 40.06 14.89
CA ASP A 723 -11.13 41.26 14.55
C ASP A 723 -11.35 42.15 15.79
N VAL A 724 -11.67 41.55 16.94
CA VAL A 724 -11.82 42.28 18.22
C VAL A 724 -10.53 42.97 18.66
N ARG A 725 -9.37 42.37 18.39
CA ARG A 725 -8.05 42.94 18.73
C ARG A 725 -7.48 43.86 17.64
N GLY A 726 -8.22 44.10 16.55
CA GLY A 726 -7.75 44.90 15.41
C GLY A 726 -6.52 44.30 14.72
N GLY A 727 -6.41 42.97 14.67
CA GLY A 727 -5.26 42.29 14.06
C GLY A 727 -5.23 42.42 12.53
N SER A 728 -4.04 42.42 11.94
CA SER A 728 -3.80 42.62 10.50
C SER A 728 -4.02 41.37 9.61
N VAL A 729 -4.39 40.24 10.20
CA VAL A 729 -4.64 38.98 9.48
C VAL A 729 -5.94 39.08 8.67
N ARG A 730 -5.95 38.55 7.43
CA ARG A 730 -7.17 38.47 6.61
C ARG A 730 -8.22 37.62 7.33
N GLY A 731 -9.27 38.26 7.85
CA GLY A 731 -10.41 37.62 8.51
C GLY A 731 -11.26 36.81 7.53
N ILE A 732 -12.08 35.88 8.00
CA ILE A 732 -12.94 35.05 7.13
C ILE A 732 -13.98 35.95 6.42
N GLN A 733 -13.75 36.34 5.17
CA GLN A 733 -14.84 36.86 4.34
C GLN A 733 -15.69 35.69 3.87
N ASP A 734 -16.99 35.83 4.03
CA ASP A 734 -17.92 35.01 3.26
C ASP A 734 -17.73 35.39 1.79
N GLU A 735 -17.50 34.38 0.94
CA GLU A 735 -17.66 34.58 -0.50
C GLU A 735 -19.00 35.28 -0.68
N ARG A 736 -18.98 36.48 -1.29
CA ARG A 736 -20.22 37.04 -1.80
C ARG A 736 -20.72 36.03 -2.82
N LYS A 737 -21.56 35.09 -2.39
CA LYS A 737 -22.57 34.54 -3.26
C LYS A 737 -23.26 35.78 -3.76
N GLU A 738 -22.99 36.17 -5.00
CA GLU A 738 -23.84 37.11 -5.69
C GLU A 738 -25.22 36.48 -5.60
N LYS A 739 -26.00 36.92 -4.61
CA LYS A 739 -27.42 36.74 -4.65
C LYS A 739 -27.81 37.65 -5.80
N ARG A 740 -27.76 37.11 -7.03
CA ARG A 740 -28.52 37.66 -8.15
C ARG A 740 -29.89 37.93 -7.54
N THR A 741 -30.32 39.18 -7.53
CA THR A 741 -31.67 39.53 -7.08
C THR A 741 -32.60 39.01 -8.16
N ARG A 742 -32.89 37.71 -8.09
CA ARG A 742 -33.62 36.96 -9.10
C ARG A 742 -35.06 37.42 -9.12
N GLY A 743 -35.59 37.73 -10.30
CA GLY A 743 -37.01 38.00 -10.48
C GLY A 743 -37.80 36.70 -10.36
N PHE A 744 -39.05 36.77 -9.86
CA PHE A 744 -39.94 35.61 -9.75
C PHE A 744 -40.07 34.83 -11.07
N TRP A 745 -40.12 35.53 -12.20
CA TRP A 745 -40.22 34.91 -13.53
C TRP A 745 -38.93 34.24 -14.01
N GLU A 746 -37.77 34.70 -13.55
CA GLU A 746 -36.48 34.05 -13.81
C GLU A 746 -36.34 32.78 -12.95
N TRP A 747 -36.84 32.81 -11.71
CA TRP A 747 -36.94 31.62 -10.85
C TRP A 747 -37.94 30.59 -11.37
N VAL A 748 -39.11 31.00 -11.87
CA VAL A 748 -40.10 30.07 -12.48
C VAL A 748 -39.53 29.46 -13.76
N GLY A 749 -38.86 30.25 -14.60
CA GLY A 749 -38.21 29.74 -15.81
C GLY A 749 -37.15 28.69 -15.48
N GLU A 750 -36.28 28.98 -14.51
CA GLU A 750 -35.22 28.06 -14.07
C GLU A 750 -35.75 26.86 -13.28
N PHE A 751 -36.87 27.00 -12.55
CA PHE A 751 -37.56 25.88 -11.88
C PHE A 751 -38.12 24.89 -12.88
N LEU A 752 -38.76 25.39 -13.95
CA LEU A 752 -39.28 24.55 -15.03
C LEU A 752 -38.13 23.94 -15.87
N ASP A 753 -37.02 24.66 -16.04
CA ASP A 753 -35.82 24.14 -16.72
C ASP A 753 -35.05 23.12 -15.86
N ASN A 754 -34.98 23.31 -14.53
CA ASN A 754 -34.35 22.36 -13.62
C ASN A 754 -35.23 21.13 -13.39
N GLU A 755 -36.56 21.27 -13.34
CA GLU A 755 -37.44 20.11 -13.41
C GLU A 755 -37.18 19.40 -14.73
N ARG A 756 -37.23 20.07 -15.87
CA ARG A 756 -36.97 19.42 -17.17
C ARG A 756 -35.60 18.73 -17.23
N LYS A 757 -34.54 19.34 -16.70
CA LYS A 757 -33.21 18.73 -16.58
C LYS A 757 -33.16 17.56 -15.60
N MET A 758 -33.84 17.64 -14.46
CA MET A 758 -33.92 16.52 -13.52
C MET A 758 -34.68 15.35 -14.13
N TRP A 759 -35.75 15.60 -14.89
CA TRP A 759 -36.45 14.55 -15.63
C TRP A 759 -35.60 13.97 -16.78
N GLU A 760 -34.81 14.78 -17.48
CA GLU A 760 -33.86 14.32 -18.52
C GLU A 760 -32.65 13.56 -17.93
N GLU A 761 -32.15 13.96 -16.75
CA GLU A 761 -31.07 13.27 -16.02
C GLU A 761 -31.57 11.98 -15.32
N GLU A 762 -32.83 11.95 -14.90
CA GLU A 762 -33.48 10.77 -14.31
C GLU A 762 -33.86 9.75 -15.39
N GLU A 763 -34.36 10.17 -16.57
CA GLU A 763 -34.51 9.29 -17.74
C GLU A 763 -33.15 8.81 -18.30
N ALA A 764 -32.12 9.66 -18.34
CA ALA A 764 -30.76 9.24 -18.71
C ALA A 764 -30.11 8.33 -17.65
N GLY A 765 -30.50 8.48 -16.37
CA GLY A 765 -30.06 7.67 -15.24
C GLY A 765 -30.85 6.38 -15.01
N GLU A 766 -32.01 6.22 -15.66
CA GLU A 766 -32.82 5.00 -15.68
C GLU A 766 -32.59 4.15 -16.93
N ALA A 767 -32.22 4.75 -18.08
CA ALA A 767 -31.78 4.00 -19.26
C ALA A 767 -30.45 3.23 -19.08
N GLY A 768 -29.75 3.45 -17.96
CA GLY A 768 -28.52 2.73 -17.58
C GLY A 768 -28.70 1.70 -16.46
N ARG A 769 -29.93 1.39 -16.04
CA ARG A 769 -30.19 0.64 -14.79
C ARG A 769 -30.71 -0.80 -14.96
N ASP A 770 -30.67 -1.35 -16.18
CA ASP A 770 -31.15 -2.71 -16.49
C ASP A 770 -30.09 -3.70 -17.04
N ASP A 771 -28.78 -3.45 -16.85
CA ASP A 771 -27.72 -4.41 -17.23
C ASP A 771 -26.78 -4.82 -16.07
N TRP A 772 -27.31 -4.91 -14.85
CA TRP A 772 -26.52 -5.22 -13.64
C TRP A 772 -26.47 -6.70 -13.25
N PHE A 773 -26.08 -7.57 -14.19
CA PHE A 773 -25.52 -8.91 -13.88
C PHE A 773 -24.36 -9.27 -14.81
N GLY A 774 -23.36 -8.39 -14.86
CA GLY A 774 -22.02 -8.67 -15.37
C GLY A 774 -21.10 -9.19 -14.27
N GLU A 775 -20.74 -10.47 -14.37
CA GLU A 775 -19.40 -11.01 -14.08
C GLU A 775 -18.65 -10.51 -12.83
N VAL A 776 -18.58 -11.39 -11.81
CA VAL A 776 -17.61 -11.25 -10.71
C VAL A 776 -16.20 -11.50 -11.26
N GLY A 777 -15.60 -10.45 -11.83
CA GLY A 777 -14.20 -10.38 -12.20
C GLY A 777 -13.37 -9.93 -11.00
N LEU A 778 -12.56 -10.84 -10.46
CA LEU A 778 -11.39 -10.49 -9.64
C LEU A 778 -10.29 -9.98 -10.59
N ASP A 779 -10.53 -8.86 -11.27
CA ASP A 779 -9.53 -8.21 -12.13
C ASP A 779 -9.53 -6.73 -11.76
N GLY A 780 -8.51 -6.33 -11.01
CA GLY A 780 -8.39 -4.96 -10.53
C GLY A 780 -7.94 -4.04 -11.65
N HIS A 781 -8.84 -3.19 -12.16
CA HIS A 781 -8.48 -1.95 -12.84
C HIS A 781 -9.42 -0.83 -12.48
N GLY A 782 -8.83 0.26 -12.01
CA GLY A 782 -9.45 1.57 -12.10
C GLY A 782 -9.22 2.14 -13.49
N GLN A 783 -10.21 2.83 -14.04
CA GLN A 783 -9.95 3.92 -14.97
C GLN A 783 -11.13 4.88 -15.10
N ASP A 784 -10.72 6.12 -15.32
CA ASP A 784 -11.49 7.34 -15.45
C ASP A 784 -11.89 7.58 -16.94
N GLN A 785 -12.81 8.54 -17.10
CA GLN A 785 -13.79 8.73 -18.17
C GLN A 785 -13.28 9.30 -19.51
N GLY A 786 -14.09 9.13 -20.57
CA GLY A 786 -14.02 9.88 -21.82
C GLY A 786 -15.35 9.86 -22.60
N GLN A 787 -15.90 11.05 -22.87
CA GLN A 787 -17.23 11.35 -23.45
C GLN A 787 -17.29 11.27 -25.01
N GLY A 788 -18.49 11.04 -25.57
CA GLY A 788 -18.81 11.26 -27.00
C GLY A 788 -20.29 11.02 -27.37
N GLN A 789 -20.90 11.95 -28.11
CA GLN A 789 -22.35 12.23 -28.30
C GLN A 789 -23.10 11.47 -29.44
N GLY A 790 -24.45 11.44 -29.33
CA GLY A 790 -25.47 11.56 -30.42
C GLY A 790 -25.98 10.26 -31.06
N GLN A 791 -27.24 10.04 -31.49
CA GLN A 791 -28.45 10.85 -31.71
C GLN A 791 -29.69 9.92 -31.84
N LEU A 792 -30.79 10.33 -31.19
CA LEU A 792 -32.23 10.39 -31.55
C LEU A 792 -32.98 9.39 -32.48
N GLU A 793 -34.26 9.24 -32.08
CA GLU A 793 -35.52 8.88 -32.80
C GLU A 793 -36.02 7.42 -32.68
N ARG A 794 -37.32 7.09 -32.58
CA ARG A 794 -38.57 7.69 -32.04
C ARG A 794 -39.68 6.62 -32.25
N GLU A 795 -40.68 6.61 -31.37
CA GLU A 795 -42.09 6.21 -31.61
C GLU A 795 -42.61 4.75 -31.48
N ARG A 796 -43.45 4.60 -30.44
CA ARG A 796 -44.85 4.10 -30.40
C ARG A 796 -45.14 2.60 -30.46
N GLY A 797 -45.80 2.13 -29.38
CA GLY A 797 -47.23 1.81 -29.48
C GLY A 797 -47.74 0.54 -28.78
N GLN A 798 -48.64 0.77 -27.80
CA GLN A 798 -49.89 0.03 -27.50
C GLN A 798 -49.88 -1.30 -26.73
N GLY A 799 -50.58 -1.24 -25.56
CA GLY A 799 -51.60 -2.19 -25.09
C GLY A 799 -51.10 -3.49 -24.46
N GLY A 800 -51.48 -3.93 -23.26
CA GLY A 800 -52.63 -3.63 -22.41
C GLY A 800 -53.31 -4.94 -22.01
N ILE A 801 -53.61 -5.09 -20.71
CA ILE A 801 -54.49 -6.10 -20.04
C ILE A 801 -53.81 -7.45 -19.72
N GLY A 802 -53.84 -8.01 -18.49
CA GLY A 802 -54.48 -7.59 -17.24
C GLY A 802 -54.27 -8.62 -16.10
N GLU A 803 -54.47 -8.11 -14.87
CA GLU A 803 -55.09 -8.71 -13.66
C GLU A 803 -54.61 -10.11 -13.14
N GLY A 804 -54.36 -10.32 -11.84
CA GLY A 804 -54.82 -9.56 -10.67
C GLY A 804 -54.23 -9.93 -9.30
N GLU A 805 -54.51 -8.99 -8.39
CA GLU A 805 -54.88 -9.06 -6.97
C GLU A 805 -54.05 -9.86 -5.94
N PHE A 806 -53.47 -9.13 -4.98
CA PHE A 806 -53.93 -9.10 -3.57
C PHE A 806 -53.27 -7.91 -2.83
N PHE A 807 -53.98 -6.80 -2.65
CA PHE A 807 -53.61 -5.73 -1.71
C PHE A 807 -54.64 -5.65 -0.58
N ARG A 808 -54.12 -5.56 0.64
CA ARG A 808 -54.83 -5.44 1.91
C ARG A 808 -54.89 -3.97 2.31
N ASP A 809 -56.09 -3.49 2.59
CA ASP A 809 -56.45 -2.16 3.11
C ASP A 809 -55.66 -1.75 4.37
N PRO A 810 -55.30 -0.47 4.51
CA PRO A 810 -55.68 0.25 5.74
C PRO A 810 -56.10 1.72 5.51
N GLY A 811 -57.38 2.02 5.73
CA GLY A 811 -57.87 2.82 6.87
C GLY A 811 -57.22 4.19 7.17
N THR A 812 -57.87 5.27 6.72
CA THR A 812 -58.27 6.48 7.49
C THR A 812 -57.28 7.29 8.37
N GLU A 813 -55.96 7.12 8.33
CA GLU A 813 -55.02 7.94 9.13
C GLU A 813 -54.41 9.17 8.40
N GLY A 814 -54.44 9.23 7.06
CA GLY A 814 -53.74 10.29 6.30
C GLY A 814 -54.38 11.69 6.28
N LEU A 815 -55.67 11.82 6.58
CA LEU A 815 -56.40 13.10 6.51
C LEU A 815 -56.23 13.98 7.76
N VAL A 816 -55.85 13.39 8.91
CA VAL A 816 -55.68 14.13 10.16
C VAL A 816 -54.27 14.71 10.29
N GLU A 817 -53.25 14.00 9.79
CA GLU A 817 -51.87 14.49 9.79
C GLU A 817 -51.62 15.63 8.80
N SER A 818 -52.23 15.57 7.61
CA SER A 818 -52.14 16.63 6.60
C SER A 818 -52.82 17.94 7.06
N ALA A 819 -53.90 17.85 7.83
CA ALA A 819 -54.52 19.02 8.48
C ALA A 819 -53.63 19.61 9.60
N GLY A 820 -52.92 18.77 10.36
CA GLY A 820 -51.98 19.21 11.40
C GLY A 820 -50.79 20.02 10.86
N ILE A 821 -50.25 19.63 9.70
CA ILE A 821 -49.12 20.30 9.05
C ILE A 821 -49.51 21.71 8.56
N LEU A 822 -50.71 21.88 8.00
CA LEU A 822 -51.19 23.17 7.53
C LEU A 822 -51.39 24.19 8.67
N VAL A 823 -51.87 23.73 9.83
CA VAL A 823 -52.02 24.57 11.03
C VAL A 823 -50.66 25.00 11.58
N LEU A 824 -49.68 24.09 11.62
CA LEU A 824 -48.31 24.39 12.05
C LEU A 824 -47.60 25.36 11.09
N ALA A 825 -47.78 25.21 9.77
CA ALA A 825 -47.24 26.12 8.78
C ALA A 825 -47.84 27.53 8.92
N GLY A 826 -49.15 27.65 9.17
CA GLY A 826 -49.81 28.92 9.45
C GLY A 826 -49.29 29.61 10.72
N LEU A 827 -49.07 28.85 11.80
CA LEU A 827 -48.49 29.37 13.05
C LEU A 827 -47.04 29.84 12.85
N LEU A 828 -46.24 29.11 12.06
CA LEU A 828 -44.86 29.48 11.77
C LEU A 828 -44.78 30.74 10.91
N ALA A 829 -45.65 30.87 9.90
CA ALA A 829 -45.78 32.08 9.10
C ALA A 829 -46.22 33.30 9.95
N GLY A 830 -47.15 33.10 10.89
CA GLY A 830 -47.57 34.12 11.85
C GLY A 830 -46.44 34.56 12.78
N LEU A 831 -45.61 33.63 13.26
CA LEU A 831 -44.43 33.92 14.09
C LEU A 831 -43.33 34.66 13.31
N ILE A 832 -43.10 34.30 12.05
CA ILE A 832 -42.15 34.99 11.17
C ILE A 832 -42.64 36.41 10.87
N TRP A 833 -43.92 36.58 10.56
CA TRP A 833 -44.54 37.90 10.36
C TRP A 833 -44.43 38.76 11.63
N TRP A 834 -44.74 38.20 12.80
CA TRP A 834 -44.62 38.89 14.08
C TRP A 834 -43.18 39.27 14.44
N ARG A 835 -42.20 38.42 14.11
CA ARG A 835 -40.76 38.71 14.26
C ARG A 835 -40.32 39.84 13.32
N GLN A 836 -40.81 39.85 12.08
CA GLN A 836 -40.48 40.85 11.07
C GLN A 836 -41.12 42.21 11.40
N GLN A 837 -42.32 42.22 11.99
CA GLN A 837 -42.99 43.43 12.49
C GLN A 837 -42.24 44.09 13.65
N ARG A 838 -41.61 43.29 14.54
CA ARG A 838 -40.76 43.81 15.63
C ARG A 838 -39.46 44.44 15.14
N ILE A 839 -38.85 43.89 14.09
CA ILE A 839 -37.60 44.41 13.51
C ILE A 839 -37.84 45.75 12.81
N ARG A 840 -38.99 45.93 12.12
CA ARG A 840 -39.35 47.22 11.50
C ARG A 840 -39.51 48.34 12.53
N ARG A 841 -40.19 48.09 13.66
CA ARG A 841 -40.31 49.06 14.77
C ARG A 841 -38.97 49.36 15.47
N GLY A 842 -38.00 48.46 15.39
CA GLY A 842 -36.64 48.65 15.92
C GLY A 842 -35.77 49.53 15.02
N ASN A 843 -35.90 49.38 13.69
CA ASN A 843 -35.17 50.21 12.73
C ASN A 843 -35.75 51.63 12.63
N GLU A 844 -37.07 51.80 12.71
CA GLU A 844 -37.70 53.14 12.74
C GLU A 844 -37.27 53.99 13.96
N ARG A 845 -36.87 53.35 15.07
CA ARG A 845 -36.30 54.04 16.25
C ARG A 845 -34.82 54.41 16.07
N ARG A 846 -34.06 53.62 15.32
CA ARG A 846 -32.64 53.89 15.00
C ARG A 846 -32.49 54.96 13.91
N ASP A 847 -33.44 55.04 12.98
CA ASP A 847 -33.45 56.05 11.92
C ASP A 847 -33.95 57.44 12.41
N ALA A 848 -34.60 57.49 13.58
CA ALA A 848 -34.96 58.73 14.29
C ALA A 848 -33.78 59.32 15.10
N GLU A 849 -32.87 58.48 15.63
CA GLU A 849 -31.66 58.91 16.35
C GLU A 849 -30.47 59.19 15.40
N GLY A 850 -30.50 58.68 14.15
CA GLY A 850 -29.46 58.91 13.14
C GLY A 850 -29.60 60.19 12.30
N ARG A 851 -30.65 60.99 12.50
CA ARG A 851 -30.93 62.21 11.71
C ARG A 851 -30.53 63.54 12.37
N GLU A 852 -29.98 63.53 13.59
CA GLU A 852 -29.43 64.75 14.24
C GLU A 852 -27.90 64.90 14.12
N GLY A 853 -27.19 63.98 13.45
CA GLY A 853 -25.72 63.95 13.42
C GLY A 853 -25.01 64.29 12.10
N LEU A 854 -25.71 64.57 11.00
CA LEU A 854 -25.09 64.76 9.67
C LEU A 854 -25.52 66.08 9.03
N GLY A 855 -24.96 67.16 9.56
CA GLY A 855 -24.81 68.41 8.85
C GLY A 855 -23.40 68.91 9.08
N LEU A 856 -22.48 68.62 8.15
CA LEU A 856 -21.41 69.52 7.65
C LEU A 856 -20.34 68.73 6.87
N ALA A 857 -19.96 69.32 5.73
CA ALA A 857 -18.73 69.14 4.97
C ALA A 857 -18.59 67.89 4.09
N GLN A 858 -19.19 68.01 2.91
CA GLN A 858 -18.68 67.45 1.65
C GLN A 858 -17.67 68.46 1.06
N GLY A 859 -16.50 68.03 0.59
CA GLY A 859 -15.62 68.88 -0.22
C GLY A 859 -14.21 68.33 -0.48
N GLN A 860 -13.87 68.16 -1.77
CA GLN A 860 -12.53 68.11 -2.40
C GLN A 860 -11.69 66.83 -2.20
N ASP A 861 -10.92 66.31 -3.16
CA ASP A 861 -10.67 66.68 -4.57
C ASP A 861 -10.09 65.46 -5.32
N ARG A 862 -10.00 65.59 -6.64
CA ARG A 862 -9.53 64.59 -7.62
C ARG A 862 -8.00 64.39 -7.67
N GLY A 863 -7.59 63.17 -8.03
CA GLY A 863 -6.62 62.88 -9.10
C GLY A 863 -5.18 62.54 -8.69
N GLN A 864 -4.65 61.38 -9.14
CA GLN A 864 -3.65 61.28 -10.21
C GLN A 864 -3.22 59.82 -10.45
N ALA A 865 -3.12 59.45 -11.72
CA ALA A 865 -2.43 58.25 -12.20
C ALA A 865 -0.92 58.52 -12.29
N GLY A 866 -0.11 57.48 -12.08
CA GLY A 866 1.32 57.47 -12.32
C GLY A 866 1.81 56.03 -12.52
N ASP A 867 2.21 55.73 -13.75
CA ASP A 867 2.92 54.51 -14.14
C ASP A 867 4.31 54.45 -13.48
N ALA A 868 4.68 53.27 -12.97
CA ALA A 868 6.06 52.91 -12.70
C ALA A 868 6.22 51.40 -12.95
N GLU A 869 6.84 51.06 -14.09
CA GLU A 869 7.42 49.75 -14.35
C GLU A 869 8.48 49.45 -13.27
N VAL A 870 8.31 48.32 -12.58
CA VAL A 870 9.36 47.71 -11.76
C VAL A 870 9.64 46.33 -12.34
N ALA A 871 10.88 46.16 -12.78
CA ALA A 871 11.43 44.94 -13.33
C ALA A 871 11.19 43.73 -12.42
N GLN A 872 10.65 42.66 -12.98
CA GLN A 872 10.67 41.34 -12.36
C GLN A 872 12.12 40.82 -12.34
N GLU A 873 12.81 40.98 -11.21
CA GLU A 873 13.90 40.08 -10.86
C GLU A 873 13.29 38.70 -10.58
N GLN A 874 13.47 37.78 -11.53
CA GLN A 874 13.29 36.36 -11.30
C GLN A 874 14.30 35.92 -10.22
N ARG A 875 13.85 35.87 -8.95
CA ARG A 875 14.57 35.16 -7.90
C ARG A 875 14.71 33.70 -8.33
N GLN A 876 15.93 33.30 -8.64
CA GLN A 876 16.29 31.91 -8.90
C GLN A 876 15.90 31.05 -7.70
N ILE A 877 15.15 30.00 -7.99
CA ILE A 877 14.52 29.06 -7.03
C ILE A 877 15.55 28.09 -6.42
N PHE A 878 16.84 28.19 -6.79
CA PHE A 878 17.89 27.26 -6.36
C PHE A 878 19.24 27.96 -6.12
N PRO A 879 20.01 27.57 -5.10
CA PRO A 879 21.38 28.05 -4.88
C PRO A 879 22.34 27.52 -5.97
N ALA A 880 23.40 28.26 -6.25
CA ALA A 880 24.41 27.88 -7.25
C ALA A 880 25.22 26.65 -6.77
N PRO A 881 25.80 25.84 -7.68
CA PRO A 881 26.52 24.60 -7.34
C PRO A 881 27.70 24.75 -6.37
N ASP A 882 28.17 25.98 -6.17
CA ASP A 882 29.35 26.31 -5.38
C ASP A 882 29.00 26.72 -3.92
N ASP A 883 27.72 26.68 -3.55
CA ASP A 883 27.19 27.07 -2.23
C ASP A 883 27.17 25.89 -1.24
N PRO A 884 27.72 26.01 0.00
CA PRO A 884 27.72 24.94 1.00
C PRO A 884 26.32 24.41 1.38
N ASP A 885 25.26 25.20 1.19
CA ASP A 885 23.87 24.77 1.43
C ASP A 885 23.25 23.97 0.25
N PHE A 886 24.02 23.70 -0.82
CA PHE A 886 23.60 22.86 -1.96
C PHE A 886 23.59 21.35 -1.65
N ALA A 887 24.42 20.88 -0.72
CA ALA A 887 24.52 19.45 -0.36
C ALA A 887 23.20 18.83 0.15
N PRO A 888 22.36 19.54 0.97
CA PRO A 888 21.01 19.08 1.29
C PRO A 888 19.98 19.26 0.15
N TRP A 889 20.29 20.02 -0.91
CA TRP A 889 19.44 20.23 -2.10
C TRP A 889 19.73 19.29 -3.27
N ALA A 890 20.90 18.63 -3.32
CA ALA A 890 21.29 17.71 -4.40
C ALA A 890 20.37 16.46 -4.55
N ALA A 891 19.33 16.34 -3.72
CA ALA A 891 17.99 15.86 -4.09
C ALA A 891 16.99 16.57 -3.16
N PRO A 892 15.87 17.21 -3.60
CA PRO A 892 15.01 16.98 -4.78
C PRO A 892 14.65 18.25 -5.58
N GLY A 893 13.89 18.11 -6.67
CA GLY A 893 13.10 19.22 -7.25
C GLY A 893 12.97 19.16 -8.77
N GLY A 894 11.80 18.74 -9.25
CA GLY A 894 11.48 18.71 -10.69
C GLY A 894 10.32 17.77 -10.99
N VAL A 895 9.12 18.16 -10.58
CA VAL A 895 7.84 17.68 -11.12
C VAL A 895 7.66 18.34 -12.49
N GLY A 896 7.26 17.56 -13.50
CA GLY A 896 6.85 18.09 -14.79
C GLY A 896 6.71 17.02 -15.86
N HIS A 897 5.45 16.70 -16.16
CA HIS A 897 4.84 16.24 -17.42
C HIS A 897 5.45 15.07 -18.22
#